data_AF-A0AAW7P5J5-F1
#
_entry.id   AF-A0AAW7P5J5-F1
#
_cell.length_a   1.000
_cell.length_b   1.000
_cell.length_c   1.000
_cell.angle_alpha   90.00
_cell.angle_beta   90.00
_cell.angle_gamma   90.00
#
_symmetry.space_group_name_H-M   'P 1'
#
loop_
_entity.id
_entity.type
_entity.pdbx_description
1 polymer ?
#
loop_
_entity_poly.entity_id
_entity_poly.type
_entity_poly.pdbx_seq_one_letter_code
_entity_poly.pdbx_strand_id
1 'polypeptide(L)'
;MNKTKLKTSLFIVSSFLIPAIIMFFIYLSQGIYWNSDTSPLLGDGYHQYVIFDTTLRNILHGTDSLFYSFQSGLGINFYALSSYYLGSFFSPLVYFFNVQSMPDAVYLITLLKFGAIGLSAYISLHGIFSKIPRCLVLTLSTSFALMSFAISQIEIKTWLDVFILAPLILYGFKKLIYNEGEVLYFISLTSLFIQNYYFGFMMSIFLILWYLTQLSWNIKKIGKRFFHFVIVSLLSVITSLVMLYPTFLDLRTHGESFSKVDSIFTEKSWYLDVFAKNFIGSFDTTKYGSIPMIYVGLFPLLLAITFFFVKSIKFHVKLSYIILLTILILSFRFQLLDLLWQGMHAPNMFLHRYSWIFSLTIILMAGEVLNRIEEITWIRFSFANFLLILGFGATVLYSNHYKFLDAVNFIVTFEFLIAFYLVCLGFILKKIPPRLFYLSILFFSIFELSVNSYYQMEGIANEWVFASRSSYERDLKAIQSLVRRKTDSNYRTEILQPQTGNDSMKYGYNGISQFSSVRNTDASSTLDKLGFKSEGTNLNLRYQNNSILMDSLFGVRYNLSQQPVQKFGFKEIATKNGVSLSENEYALPIAFLSAKTYKNASFANLTLDNQTRFIHQITDEKYKFYKKLNILSHTSQNTTSSLQTAKIEEDSHLSYASIQYEVMVPAHSQLYVNVPNLQFSNDDRKEIEISYNGQNQRYTIDNAFPFFSIGHFDTGETATIRMSFPENSTVSFDTPEFFALDLDQYTQAITTIHQQEVAIHKNKNKVVAAYNADRDTTLIFTLPYDKGWSAKQNGKPIQIHRIQKGLMGVRVSKGSGTVTLTFVPQGFIEGLIAFFVGIILFFLYEWRQIKRRKS
;
A
#
# COMPACT_ATOMS: atom_id res chain seq x y z
N MET A 1 0.22 48.52 6.99
CA MET A 1 -0.35 47.16 7.25
C MET A 1 -0.61 47.00 8.74
N ASN A 2 -1.85 46.69 9.15
CA ASN A 2 -2.30 46.76 10.57
C ASN A 2 -1.57 45.71 11.45
N LYS A 3 -0.95 46.11 12.58
CA LYS A 3 -0.11 45.24 13.45
C LYS A 3 -0.81 43.93 13.87
N THR A 4 -2.14 43.96 14.02
CA THR A 4 -2.95 42.78 14.36
C THR A 4 -3.04 41.76 13.22
N LYS A 5 -3.14 42.23 11.95
CA LYS A 5 -3.14 41.37 10.77
C LYS A 5 -1.77 40.70 10.58
N LEU A 6 -0.68 41.45 10.78
CA LEU A 6 0.69 40.93 10.72
C LEU A 6 0.92 39.82 11.77
N LYS A 7 0.48 40.04 13.02
CA LYS A 7 0.56 39.01 14.06
C LYS A 7 -0.26 37.76 13.74
N THR A 8 -1.45 37.90 13.13
CA THR A 8 -2.24 36.74 12.71
C THR A 8 -1.54 35.95 11.60
N SER A 9 -0.98 36.66 10.62
CA SER A 9 -0.21 36.04 9.54
C SER A 9 0.99 35.25 10.05
N LEU A 10 1.69 35.75 11.09
CA LEU A 10 2.84 35.08 11.66
C LEU A 10 2.49 33.72 12.26
N PHE A 11 1.44 33.63 13.10
CA PHE A 11 1.07 32.34 13.71
C PHE A 11 0.56 31.31 12.70
N ILE A 12 -0.13 31.76 11.64
CA ILE A 12 -0.58 30.89 10.54
C ILE A 12 0.63 30.32 9.79
N VAL A 13 1.64 31.15 9.51
CA VAL A 13 2.88 30.68 8.86
C VAL A 13 3.65 29.76 9.80
N SER A 14 3.75 30.10 11.09
CA SER A 14 4.42 29.27 12.09
C SER A 14 3.75 27.91 12.29
N SER A 15 2.42 27.81 12.20
CA SER A 15 1.73 26.52 12.34
C SER A 15 2.00 25.56 11.19
N PHE A 16 2.37 26.09 10.02
CA PHE A 16 2.92 25.28 8.93
C PHE A 16 4.40 24.97 9.12
N LEU A 17 5.22 25.99 9.41
CA LEU A 17 6.67 25.83 9.43
C LEU A 17 7.18 24.98 10.58
N ILE A 18 6.61 25.08 11.79
CA ILE A 18 7.16 24.37 12.96
C ILE A 18 7.14 22.84 12.77
N PRO A 19 6.00 22.17 12.45
CA PRO A 19 6.01 20.72 12.22
C PRO A 19 6.90 20.32 11.03
N ALA A 20 6.90 21.10 9.95
CA ALA A 20 7.73 20.83 8.78
C ALA A 20 9.24 20.92 9.09
N ILE A 21 9.66 21.93 9.86
CA ILE A 21 11.05 22.10 10.28
C ILE A 21 11.48 20.99 11.26
N ILE A 22 10.62 20.59 12.19
CA ILE A 22 10.91 19.46 13.08
C ILE A 22 11.13 18.20 12.25
N MET A 23 10.20 17.86 11.35
CA MET A 23 10.36 16.69 10.48
C MET A 23 11.56 16.78 9.55
N PHE A 24 11.93 17.99 9.09
CA PHE A 24 13.16 18.22 8.34
C PHE A 24 14.40 17.82 9.16
N PHE A 25 14.50 18.25 10.42
CA PHE A 25 15.63 17.88 11.28
C PHE A 25 15.58 16.40 11.70
N ILE A 26 14.40 15.81 11.88
CA ILE A 26 14.26 14.38 12.13
C ILE A 26 14.78 13.57 10.93
N TYR A 27 14.38 13.91 9.71
CA TYR A 27 14.95 13.28 8.51
C TYR A 27 16.45 13.52 8.39
N LEU A 28 16.92 14.73 8.67
CA LEU A 28 18.35 15.04 8.65
C LEU A 28 19.13 14.16 9.63
N SER A 29 18.57 13.87 10.82
CA SER A 29 19.19 12.97 11.80
C SER A 29 19.32 11.53 11.30
N GLN A 30 18.49 11.11 10.35
CA GLN A 30 18.56 9.81 9.67
C GLN A 30 19.42 9.85 8.39
N GLY A 31 20.11 10.96 8.12
CA GLY A 31 20.88 11.16 6.88
C GLY A 31 20.00 11.39 5.64
N ILE A 32 18.73 11.76 5.82
CA ILE A 32 17.75 11.95 4.75
C ILE A 32 17.56 13.44 4.49
N TYR A 33 17.93 13.89 3.29
CA TYR A 33 17.73 15.25 2.82
C TYR A 33 17.65 15.24 1.28
N TRP A 34 17.49 16.41 0.69
CA TRP A 34 17.41 16.50 -0.77
C TRP A 34 18.66 15.91 -1.43
N ASN A 35 18.48 14.92 -2.31
CA ASN A 35 19.55 14.21 -3.00
C ASN A 35 20.55 13.44 -2.10
N SER A 36 20.16 13.05 -0.88
CA SER A 36 21.00 12.23 0.01
C SER A 36 21.13 10.78 -0.46
N ASP A 37 22.17 10.09 0.03
CA ASP A 37 22.42 8.67 -0.20
C ASP A 37 21.37 7.76 0.46
N THR A 38 20.83 8.16 1.60
CA THR A 38 19.67 7.51 2.24
C THR A 38 18.39 8.15 1.72
N SER A 39 17.45 7.35 1.22
CA SER A 39 16.17 7.85 0.70
C SER A 39 15.08 7.84 1.79
N PRO A 40 13.97 8.60 1.65
CA PRO A 40 12.84 8.52 2.59
C PRO A 40 11.98 7.26 2.41
N LEU A 41 12.41 6.30 1.58
CA LEU A 41 11.63 5.12 1.21
C LEU A 41 11.93 3.97 2.18
N LEU A 42 10.89 3.33 2.67
CA LEU A 42 10.94 2.12 3.49
C LEU A 42 9.67 1.31 3.22
N GLY A 43 9.69 0.00 3.50
CA GLY A 43 8.53 -0.89 3.37
C GLY A 43 7.68 -0.66 2.12
N ASP A 44 6.37 -0.42 2.31
CA ASP A 44 5.42 -0.17 1.20
C ASP A 44 5.74 1.13 0.45
N GLY A 45 6.38 2.09 1.11
CA GLY A 45 6.91 3.31 0.49
C GLY A 45 7.86 3.03 -0.66
N TYR A 46 8.72 2.01 -0.52
CA TYR A 46 9.69 1.57 -1.53
C TYR A 46 9.07 0.65 -2.59
N HIS A 47 8.27 -0.33 -2.17
CA HIS A 47 7.75 -1.37 -3.07
C HIS A 47 6.48 -0.99 -3.84
N GLN A 48 5.73 0.03 -3.38
CA GLN A 48 4.42 0.39 -3.93
C GLN A 48 4.28 1.89 -4.17
N TYR A 49 4.29 2.73 -3.12
CA TYR A 49 3.86 4.13 -3.23
C TYR A 49 4.71 4.96 -4.21
N VAL A 50 6.04 4.92 -4.09
CA VAL A 50 6.94 5.66 -5.00
C VAL A 50 6.84 5.20 -6.46
N ILE A 51 6.50 3.93 -6.66
CA ILE A 51 6.33 3.35 -7.99
C ILE A 51 5.00 3.80 -8.59
N PHE A 52 3.92 3.79 -7.80
CA PHE A 52 2.62 4.28 -8.24
C PHE A 52 2.61 5.79 -8.50
N ASP A 53 3.40 6.57 -7.75
CA ASP A 53 3.67 7.98 -8.07
C ASP A 53 4.31 8.14 -9.45
N THR A 54 5.20 7.23 -9.83
CA THR A 54 5.84 7.22 -11.15
C THR A 54 4.82 6.95 -12.25
N THR A 55 3.90 6.01 -12.03
CA THR A 55 2.79 5.76 -12.97
C THR A 55 1.85 6.97 -13.06
N LEU A 56 1.50 7.58 -11.93
CA LEU A 56 0.70 8.82 -11.92
C LEU A 56 1.39 9.94 -12.69
N ARG A 57 2.69 10.12 -12.49
CA ARG A 57 3.52 11.07 -13.23
C ARG A 57 3.42 10.81 -14.74
N ASN A 58 3.50 9.57 -15.18
CA ASN A 58 3.34 9.21 -16.60
C ASN A 58 1.93 9.52 -17.14
N ILE A 59 0.88 9.28 -16.34
CA ILE A 59 -0.51 9.67 -16.68
C ILE A 59 -0.63 11.19 -16.84
N LEU A 60 -0.04 11.97 -15.94
CA LEU A 60 -0.06 13.44 -16.00
C LEU A 60 0.72 14.00 -17.20
N HIS A 61 1.79 13.30 -17.64
CA HIS A 61 2.50 13.59 -18.90
C HIS A 61 1.79 13.04 -20.15
N GLY A 62 0.63 12.40 -19.99
CA GLY A 62 -0.24 11.94 -21.07
C GLY A 62 0.16 10.62 -21.73
N THR A 63 1.19 9.94 -21.21
CA THR A 63 1.73 8.69 -21.78
C THR A 63 0.98 7.44 -21.33
N ASP A 64 0.12 7.56 -20.32
CA ASP A 64 -0.65 6.44 -19.75
C ASP A 64 -2.10 6.88 -19.42
N SER A 65 -2.90 5.99 -18.84
CA SER A 65 -4.33 6.18 -18.56
C SER A 65 -4.64 6.19 -17.05
N LEU A 66 -5.55 7.07 -16.63
CA LEU A 66 -6.11 7.06 -15.28
C LEU A 66 -7.02 5.84 -15.03
N PHE A 67 -7.53 5.20 -16.08
CA PHE A 67 -8.47 4.10 -15.94
C PHE A 67 -7.82 2.72 -15.92
N TYR A 68 -6.83 2.48 -16.79
CA TYR A 68 -6.26 1.15 -16.97
C TYR A 68 -4.77 1.22 -17.26
N SER A 69 -3.97 0.44 -16.54
CA SER A 69 -2.54 0.31 -16.80
C SER A 69 -2.20 -1.11 -17.22
N PHE A 70 -1.39 -1.27 -18.27
CA PHE A 70 -0.88 -2.56 -18.73
C PHE A 70 0.43 -2.97 -18.03
N GLN A 71 0.92 -2.15 -17.11
CA GLN A 71 2.23 -2.26 -16.49
C GLN A 71 2.22 -3.08 -15.19
N SER A 72 1.14 -3.83 -14.91
CA SER A 72 1.04 -4.63 -13.68
C SER A 72 0.03 -5.74 -13.86
N GLY A 73 0.39 -6.97 -13.49
CA GLY A 73 -0.55 -8.08 -13.39
C GLY A 73 -1.26 -8.45 -14.70
N LEU A 74 -0.57 -8.38 -15.84
CA LEU A 74 -1.12 -8.40 -17.23
C LEU A 74 -1.97 -7.18 -17.62
N GLY A 75 -2.47 -6.44 -16.63
CA GLY A 75 -3.17 -5.17 -16.74
C GLY A 75 -4.15 -4.98 -15.60
N ILE A 76 -4.29 -3.76 -15.09
CA ILE A 76 -5.01 -3.46 -13.85
C ILE A 76 -5.91 -2.23 -13.98
N ASN A 77 -7.04 -2.26 -13.26
CA ASN A 77 -7.90 -1.10 -13.01
C ASN A 77 -7.14 -0.04 -12.18
N PHE A 78 -6.47 0.87 -12.86
CA PHE A 78 -5.64 1.90 -12.21
C PHE A 78 -6.49 2.89 -11.40
N TYR A 79 -7.74 3.11 -11.79
CA TYR A 79 -8.64 4.00 -11.06
C TYR A 79 -8.92 3.47 -9.64
N ALA A 80 -9.27 2.19 -9.51
CA ALA A 80 -9.46 1.55 -8.21
C ALA A 80 -8.16 1.53 -7.39
N LEU A 81 -7.02 1.24 -8.03
CA LEU A 81 -5.70 1.29 -7.38
C LEU A 81 -5.42 2.70 -6.82
N SER A 82 -5.67 3.74 -7.62
CA SER A 82 -5.43 5.13 -7.21
C SER A 82 -6.27 5.55 -6.00
N SER A 83 -7.47 5.00 -5.85
CA SER A 83 -8.37 5.30 -4.71
C SER A 83 -7.83 4.83 -3.36
N TYR A 84 -6.92 3.84 -3.38
CA TYR A 84 -6.27 3.31 -2.19
C TYR A 84 -4.89 3.95 -1.97
N TYR A 85 -4.12 4.13 -3.06
CA TYR A 85 -2.69 4.47 -2.97
C TYR A 85 -2.33 5.92 -3.30
N LEU A 86 -3.16 6.67 -4.02
CA LEU A 86 -2.75 7.95 -4.64
C LEU A 86 -3.65 9.14 -4.31
N GLY A 87 -4.69 8.96 -3.49
CA GLY A 87 -5.56 10.04 -3.06
C GLY A 87 -4.83 11.05 -2.17
N SER A 88 -4.43 12.20 -2.73
CA SER A 88 -3.80 13.30 -1.99
C SER A 88 -3.90 14.62 -2.76
N PHE A 89 -3.95 15.75 -2.03
CA PHE A 89 -3.87 17.09 -2.63
C PHE A 89 -2.50 17.36 -3.28
N PHE A 90 -1.47 16.64 -2.84
CA PHE A 90 -0.09 16.83 -3.27
C PHE A 90 0.34 15.86 -4.38
N SER A 91 -0.47 14.84 -4.67
CA SER A 91 -0.18 13.88 -5.75
C SER A 91 0.13 14.54 -7.10
N PRO A 92 -0.54 15.63 -7.54
CA PRO A 92 -0.17 16.30 -8.79
C PRO A 92 1.26 16.84 -8.84
N LEU A 93 1.92 17.09 -7.70
CA LEU A 93 3.30 17.60 -7.66
C LEU A 93 4.32 16.61 -8.25
N VAL A 94 4.00 15.31 -8.31
CA VAL A 94 4.86 14.29 -8.94
C VAL A 94 5.12 14.60 -10.42
N TYR A 95 4.28 15.43 -11.06
CA TYR A 95 4.47 15.92 -12.43
C TYR A 95 5.86 16.53 -12.66
N PHE A 96 6.39 17.25 -11.66
CA PHE A 96 7.67 17.98 -11.76
C PHE A 96 8.90 17.08 -11.55
N PHE A 97 8.70 15.79 -11.26
CA PHE A 97 9.77 14.85 -10.98
C PHE A 97 9.88 13.80 -12.09
N ASN A 98 11.04 13.17 -12.16
CA ASN A 98 11.27 11.99 -12.98
C ASN A 98 11.49 10.76 -12.07
N VAL A 99 11.63 9.58 -12.67
CA VAL A 99 11.80 8.33 -11.90
C VAL A 99 13.00 8.43 -10.96
N GLN A 100 14.13 8.97 -11.41
CA GLN A 100 15.35 9.08 -10.60
C GLN A 100 15.14 10.00 -9.37
N SER A 101 14.47 11.14 -9.55
CA SER A 101 14.22 12.12 -8.49
C SER A 101 12.93 11.85 -7.68
N MET A 102 12.23 10.74 -7.91
CA MET A 102 10.98 10.44 -7.20
C MET A 102 11.15 10.28 -5.67
N PRO A 103 12.28 9.75 -5.15
CA PRO A 103 12.53 9.78 -3.71
C PRO A 103 12.55 11.21 -3.13
N ASP A 104 13.09 12.19 -3.87
CA ASP A 104 13.08 13.60 -3.45
C ASP A 104 11.66 14.19 -3.45
N ALA A 105 10.80 13.73 -4.38
CA ALA A 105 9.38 14.08 -4.38
C ALA A 105 8.69 13.58 -3.11
N VAL A 106 8.96 12.33 -2.72
CA VAL A 106 8.41 11.74 -1.48
C VAL A 106 8.87 12.55 -0.27
N TYR A 107 10.16 12.86 -0.17
CA TYR A 107 10.72 13.70 0.91
C TYR A 107 10.00 15.05 1.01
N LEU A 108 9.94 15.81 -0.09
CA LEU A 108 9.32 17.14 -0.11
C LEU A 108 7.83 17.07 0.23
N ILE A 109 7.09 16.15 -0.41
CA ILE A 109 5.65 16.01 -0.20
C ILE A 109 5.36 15.68 1.27
N THR A 110 6.14 14.80 1.90
CA THR A 110 5.95 14.46 3.32
C THR A 110 6.14 15.69 4.22
N LEU A 111 7.19 16.50 4.02
CA LEU A 111 7.40 17.74 4.78
C LEU A 111 6.24 18.73 4.59
N LEU A 112 5.77 18.90 3.36
CA LEU A 112 4.62 19.77 3.05
C LEU A 112 3.34 19.28 3.74
N LYS A 113 3.13 17.96 3.82
CA LYS A 113 1.96 17.38 4.51
C LYS A 113 2.01 17.64 6.01
N PHE A 114 3.13 17.44 6.70
CA PHE A 114 3.24 17.76 8.12
C PHE A 114 2.97 19.25 8.41
N GLY A 115 3.48 20.15 7.56
CA GLY A 115 3.14 21.57 7.65
C GLY A 115 1.65 21.84 7.40
N ALA A 116 1.06 21.19 6.40
CA ALA A 116 -0.36 21.36 6.09
C ALA A 116 -1.28 20.83 7.21
N ILE A 117 -0.91 19.74 7.89
CA ILE A 117 -1.62 19.22 9.07
C ILE A 117 -1.58 20.26 10.20
N GLY A 118 -0.40 20.82 10.49
CA GLY A 118 -0.26 21.88 11.51
C GLY A 118 -1.07 23.13 11.16
N LEU A 119 -1.08 23.53 9.90
CA LEU A 119 -1.88 24.65 9.40
C LEU A 119 -3.38 24.42 9.55
N SER A 120 -3.89 23.28 9.08
CA SER A 120 -5.31 22.97 9.12
C SER A 120 -5.81 22.81 10.56
N ALA A 121 -5.02 22.15 11.42
CA ALA A 121 -5.29 22.02 12.85
C ALA A 121 -5.33 23.39 13.54
N TYR A 122 -4.38 24.30 13.24
CA TYR A 122 -4.37 25.64 13.80
C TYR A 122 -5.62 26.44 13.43
N ILE A 123 -5.99 26.46 12.14
CA ILE A 123 -7.16 27.16 11.64
C ILE A 123 -8.42 26.63 12.33
N SER A 124 -8.57 25.31 12.38
CA SER A 124 -9.72 24.66 12.98
C SER A 124 -9.82 24.88 14.48
N LEU A 125 -8.73 24.66 15.23
CA LEU A 125 -8.72 24.85 16.68
C LEU A 125 -8.94 26.31 17.06
N HIS A 126 -8.39 27.27 16.30
CA HIS A 126 -8.67 28.69 16.54
C HIS A 126 -10.13 29.04 16.26
N GLY A 127 -10.73 28.47 15.20
CA GLY A 127 -12.14 28.64 14.87
C GLY A 127 -13.09 27.97 15.86
N ILE A 128 -12.70 26.82 16.41
CA ILE A 128 -13.46 26.09 17.44
C ILE A 128 -13.33 26.79 18.80
N PHE A 129 -12.15 27.28 19.16
CA PHE A 129 -11.87 27.83 20.49
C PHE A 129 -11.32 29.27 20.42
N SER A 130 -12.21 30.23 20.21
CA SER A 130 -11.85 31.62 19.94
C SER A 130 -11.19 32.37 21.10
N LYS A 131 -11.35 31.90 22.35
CA LYS A 131 -10.74 32.55 23.53
C LYS A 131 -9.32 32.07 23.82
N ILE A 132 -8.85 30.99 23.19
CA ILE A 132 -7.51 30.46 23.46
C ILE A 132 -6.46 31.41 22.87
N PRO A 133 -5.42 31.78 23.64
CA PRO A 133 -4.27 32.51 23.12
C PRO A 133 -3.64 31.79 21.91
N ARG A 134 -3.31 32.55 20.86
CA ARG A 134 -2.78 32.00 19.59
C ARG A 134 -1.55 31.09 19.76
N CYS A 135 -0.70 31.39 20.75
CA CYS A 135 0.47 30.58 21.07
C CYS A 135 0.11 29.18 21.56
N LEU A 136 -0.96 29.04 22.37
CA LEU A 136 -1.41 27.74 22.85
C LEU A 136 -2.18 26.97 21.78
N VAL A 137 -2.90 27.67 20.89
CA VAL A 137 -3.47 27.03 19.69
C VAL A 137 -2.36 26.47 18.80
N LEU A 138 -1.27 27.23 18.62
CA LEU A 138 -0.07 26.78 17.91
C LEU A 138 0.56 25.54 18.56
N THR A 139 0.63 25.48 19.90
CA THR A 139 1.07 24.29 20.62
C THR A 139 0.18 23.08 20.31
N LEU A 140 -1.15 23.20 20.47
CA LEU A 140 -2.07 22.09 20.21
C LEU A 140 -2.06 21.63 18.75
N SER A 141 -1.94 22.55 17.79
CA SER A 141 -1.84 22.19 16.38
C SER A 141 -0.54 21.47 16.05
N THR A 142 0.57 21.87 16.69
CA THR A 142 1.87 21.20 16.55
C THR A 142 1.84 19.80 17.15
N SER A 143 1.24 19.65 18.34
CA SER A 143 0.97 18.35 18.97
C SER A 143 0.18 17.40 18.08
N PHE A 144 -0.89 17.88 17.42
CA PHE A 144 -1.67 17.05 16.50
C PHE A 144 -0.87 16.68 15.24
N ALA A 145 -0.11 17.62 14.68
CA ALA A 145 0.70 17.38 13.49
C ALA A 145 1.80 16.34 13.72
N LEU A 146 2.38 16.29 14.93
CA LEU A 146 3.46 15.39 15.32
C LEU A 146 2.99 14.25 16.23
N MET A 147 1.71 13.88 16.15
CA MET A 147 1.20 12.70 16.88
C MET A 147 1.96 11.44 16.44
N SER A 148 2.19 10.50 17.36
CA SER A 148 2.97 9.29 17.06
C SER A 148 2.37 8.48 15.90
N PHE A 149 1.05 8.44 15.74
CA PHE A 149 0.41 7.79 14.58
C PHE A 149 0.84 8.37 13.23
N ALA A 150 0.93 9.71 13.11
CA ALA A 150 1.31 10.33 11.83
C ALA A 150 2.77 10.02 11.46
N ILE A 151 3.66 9.92 12.45
CA ILE A 151 5.10 9.68 12.24
C ILE A 151 5.38 8.19 12.04
N SER A 152 4.83 7.32 12.89
CA SER A 152 4.98 5.85 12.77
C SER A 152 4.48 5.29 11.43
N GLN A 153 3.56 5.97 10.75
CA GLN A 153 2.95 5.52 9.50
C GLN A 153 3.47 6.26 8.26
N ILE A 154 4.67 6.85 8.34
CA ILE A 154 5.18 7.79 7.33
C ILE A 154 5.40 7.16 5.95
N GLU A 155 5.61 5.83 5.88
CA GLU A 155 5.72 5.11 4.61
C GLU A 155 4.40 5.15 3.81
N ILE A 156 3.27 5.27 4.51
CA ILE A 156 1.93 5.35 3.94
C ILE A 156 1.52 6.82 3.80
N LYS A 157 2.27 7.55 2.97
CA LYS A 157 2.18 9.01 2.90
C LYS A 157 0.77 9.56 2.58
N THR A 158 -0.12 8.80 1.96
CA THR A 158 -1.50 9.24 1.66
C THR A 158 -2.38 9.35 2.89
N TRP A 159 -2.07 8.64 3.97
CA TRP A 159 -2.82 8.76 5.23
C TRP A 159 -2.66 10.13 5.87
N LEU A 160 -1.53 10.82 5.63
CA LEU A 160 -1.29 12.16 6.15
C LEU A 160 -2.33 13.20 5.67
N ASP A 161 -2.92 13.03 4.48
CA ASP A 161 -3.99 13.93 4.00
C ASP A 161 -5.26 13.84 4.86
N VAL A 162 -5.52 12.68 5.47
CA VAL A 162 -6.62 12.51 6.41
C VAL A 162 -6.46 13.47 7.59
N PHE A 163 -5.23 13.66 8.07
CA PHE A 163 -4.94 14.53 9.21
C PHE A 163 -4.95 16.01 8.81
N ILE A 164 -4.80 16.35 7.53
CA ILE A 164 -5.11 17.68 7.02
C ILE A 164 -6.62 17.94 7.12
N LEU A 165 -7.44 16.96 6.74
CA LEU A 165 -8.90 17.11 6.64
C LEU A 165 -9.64 16.94 7.97
N ALA A 166 -9.21 16.06 8.87
CA ALA A 166 -9.93 15.74 10.10
C ALA A 166 -10.22 16.98 10.98
N PRO A 167 -9.27 17.90 11.22
CA PRO A 167 -9.56 19.15 11.93
C PRO A 167 -10.56 20.03 11.19
N LEU A 168 -10.48 20.12 9.86
CA LEU A 168 -11.40 20.93 9.04
C LEU A 168 -12.82 20.37 9.07
N ILE A 169 -12.96 19.05 9.02
CA ILE A 169 -14.23 18.34 9.18
C ILE A 169 -14.85 18.69 10.53
N LEU A 170 -14.09 18.65 11.63
CA LEU A 170 -14.62 18.97 12.94
C LEU A 170 -14.99 20.45 13.12
N TYR A 171 -14.23 21.35 12.50
CA TYR A 171 -14.58 22.76 12.50
C TYR A 171 -15.86 23.01 11.68
N GLY A 172 -15.96 22.42 10.49
CA GLY A 172 -17.18 22.45 9.69
C GLY A 172 -18.38 21.83 10.41
N PHE A 173 -18.17 20.70 11.09
CA PHE A 173 -19.16 20.01 11.89
C PHE A 173 -19.70 20.91 13.02
N LYS A 174 -18.81 21.60 13.74
CA LYS A 174 -19.22 22.58 14.76
C LYS A 174 -20.11 23.67 14.14
N LYS A 175 -19.69 24.26 13.02
CA LYS A 175 -20.48 25.28 12.33
C LYS A 175 -21.87 24.74 11.92
N LEU A 176 -21.94 23.52 11.43
CA LEU A 176 -23.18 22.86 11.04
C LEU A 176 -24.17 22.71 12.20
N ILE A 177 -23.71 22.19 13.35
CA ILE A 177 -24.56 21.94 14.53
C ILE A 177 -24.93 23.21 15.30
N TYR A 178 -24.17 24.30 15.14
CA TYR A 178 -24.51 25.62 15.70
C TYR A 178 -25.23 26.56 14.73
N ASN A 179 -25.51 26.09 13.50
CA ASN A 179 -26.19 26.83 12.42
C ASN A 179 -25.40 28.03 11.87
N GLU A 180 -24.06 27.89 11.79
CA GLU A 180 -23.11 28.91 11.32
C GLU A 180 -22.56 28.62 9.90
N GLY A 181 -23.07 27.57 9.23
CA GLY A 181 -22.72 27.19 7.86
C GLY A 181 -22.35 25.71 7.71
N GLU A 182 -22.57 25.17 6.52
CA GLU A 182 -22.47 23.74 6.19
C GLU A 182 -21.39 23.41 5.13
N VAL A 183 -20.96 24.40 4.34
CA VAL A 183 -20.03 24.23 3.21
C VAL A 183 -18.70 23.58 3.62
N LEU A 184 -18.09 24.06 4.71
CA LEU A 184 -16.80 23.54 5.16
C LEU A 184 -16.92 22.05 5.51
N TYR A 185 -18.01 21.65 6.18
CA TYR A 185 -18.26 20.25 6.53
C TYR A 185 -18.43 19.39 5.28
N PHE A 186 -19.29 19.82 4.35
CA PHE A 186 -19.55 19.13 3.09
C PHE A 186 -18.27 18.93 2.26
N ILE A 187 -17.51 20.01 2.02
CA ILE A 187 -16.31 19.95 1.17
C ILE A 187 -15.23 19.07 1.81
N SER A 188 -14.96 19.25 3.10
CA SER A 188 -13.89 18.50 3.78
C SER A 188 -14.23 17.00 3.92
N LEU A 189 -15.49 16.65 4.24
CA LEU A 189 -15.91 15.25 4.32
C LEU A 189 -15.95 14.58 2.93
N THR A 190 -16.45 15.27 1.91
CA THR A 190 -16.42 14.79 0.52
C THR A 190 -14.98 14.54 0.06
N SER A 191 -14.08 15.49 0.34
CA SER A 191 -12.66 15.35 -0.01
C SER A 191 -12.01 14.15 0.67
N LEU A 192 -12.34 13.89 1.94
CA LEU A 192 -11.83 12.73 2.67
C LEU A 192 -12.26 11.42 2.01
N PHE A 193 -13.53 11.28 1.66
CA PHE A 193 -14.02 10.06 1.01
C PHE A 193 -13.43 9.84 -0.39
N ILE A 194 -13.19 10.91 -1.16
CA ILE A 194 -12.56 10.82 -2.47
C ILE A 194 -11.07 10.44 -2.34
N GLN A 195 -10.36 10.97 -1.34
CA GLN A 195 -8.93 10.70 -1.15
C GLN A 195 -8.65 9.36 -0.47
N ASN A 196 -9.46 9.00 0.52
CA ASN A 196 -9.24 7.82 1.33
C ASN A 196 -10.57 7.31 1.91
N TYR A 197 -11.22 6.41 1.18
CA TYR A 197 -12.49 5.83 1.60
C TYR A 197 -12.37 5.05 2.91
N TYR A 198 -11.21 4.44 3.18
CA TYR A 198 -10.96 3.63 4.35
C TYR A 198 -10.98 4.46 5.64
N PHE A 199 -10.25 5.57 5.67
CA PHE A 199 -10.30 6.52 6.79
C PHE A 199 -11.59 7.36 6.79
N GLY A 200 -12.22 7.58 5.63
CA GLY A 200 -13.54 8.19 5.53
C GLY A 200 -14.63 7.39 6.26
N PHE A 201 -14.58 6.06 6.18
CA PHE A 201 -15.44 5.16 6.95
C PHE A 201 -15.22 5.32 8.46
N MET A 202 -13.97 5.29 8.94
CA MET A 202 -13.63 5.50 10.35
C MET A 202 -14.09 6.87 10.86
N MET A 203 -13.83 7.93 10.08
CA MET A 203 -14.27 9.28 10.41
C MET A 203 -15.79 9.39 10.50
N SER A 204 -16.54 8.62 9.70
CA SER A 204 -18.01 8.62 9.73
C SER A 204 -18.57 8.00 11.00
N ILE A 205 -17.99 6.87 11.46
CA ILE A 205 -18.33 6.27 12.76
C ILE A 205 -18.03 7.29 13.87
N PHE A 206 -16.84 7.89 13.85
CA PHE A 206 -16.47 8.91 14.83
C PHE A 206 -17.41 10.11 14.82
N LEU A 207 -17.82 10.63 13.66
CA LEU A 207 -18.73 11.77 13.58
C LEU A 207 -20.10 11.49 14.21
N ILE A 208 -20.60 10.26 14.12
CA ILE A 208 -21.83 9.84 14.82
C ILE A 208 -21.61 9.89 16.34
N LEU A 209 -20.55 9.25 16.83
CA LEU A 209 -20.20 9.26 18.27
C LEU A 209 -19.92 10.67 18.79
N TRP A 210 -19.28 11.50 17.97
CA TRP A 210 -18.96 12.88 18.26
C TRP A 210 -20.24 13.73 18.30
N TYR A 211 -21.19 13.52 17.40
CA TYR A 211 -22.50 14.19 17.46
C TYR A 211 -23.26 13.85 18.75
N LEU A 212 -23.29 12.58 19.14
CA LEU A 212 -23.88 12.14 20.41
C LEU A 212 -23.17 12.80 21.61
N THR A 213 -21.85 12.90 21.55
CA THR A 213 -21.06 13.59 22.58
C THR A 213 -21.39 15.09 22.61
N GLN A 214 -21.51 15.74 21.44
CA GLN A 214 -21.82 17.18 21.37
C GLN A 214 -23.25 17.50 21.83
N LEU A 215 -24.23 16.60 21.63
CA LEU A 215 -25.61 16.78 22.14
C LEU A 215 -25.64 17.07 23.64
N SER A 216 -24.72 16.46 24.41
CA SER A 216 -24.63 16.66 25.86
C SER A 216 -24.39 18.12 26.26
N TRP A 217 -23.73 18.92 25.42
CA TRP A 217 -23.49 20.35 25.71
C TRP A 217 -24.76 21.20 25.60
N ASN A 218 -25.60 20.93 24.61
CA ASN A 218 -26.84 21.66 24.38
C ASN A 218 -27.85 20.86 23.54
N ILE A 219 -28.60 19.96 24.20
CA ILE A 219 -29.57 19.08 23.54
C ILE A 219 -30.64 19.85 22.75
N LYS A 220 -31.10 21.00 23.27
CA LYS A 220 -32.16 21.80 22.61
C LYS A 220 -31.68 22.44 21.31
N LYS A 221 -30.46 22.98 21.29
CA LYS A 221 -29.91 23.65 20.10
C LYS A 221 -29.38 22.65 19.08
N ILE A 222 -28.57 21.69 19.54
CA ILE A 222 -27.90 20.71 18.68
C ILE A 222 -28.89 19.66 18.17
N GLY A 223 -29.82 19.19 19.01
CA GLY A 223 -30.83 18.19 18.62
C GLY A 223 -31.70 18.62 17.43
N LYS A 224 -32.01 19.92 17.32
CA LYS A 224 -32.73 20.49 16.16
C LYS A 224 -31.96 20.38 14.84
N ARG A 225 -30.66 20.08 14.89
CA ARG A 225 -29.76 19.98 13.73
C ARG A 225 -29.45 18.53 13.35
N PHE A 226 -30.11 17.55 13.97
CA PHE A 226 -29.90 16.12 13.65
C PHE A 226 -30.10 15.84 12.16
N PHE A 227 -31.25 16.23 11.60
CA PHE A 227 -31.53 16.01 10.18
C PHE A 227 -30.58 16.79 9.27
N HIS A 228 -30.12 17.98 9.68
CA HIS A 228 -29.12 18.73 8.91
C HIS A 228 -27.77 18.02 8.86
N PHE A 229 -27.33 17.45 9.99
CA PHE A 229 -26.14 16.62 10.04
C PHE A 229 -26.28 15.42 9.10
N VAL A 230 -27.36 14.64 9.24
CA VAL A 230 -27.60 13.47 8.39
C VAL A 230 -27.66 13.82 6.91
N ILE A 231 -28.42 14.85 6.52
CA ILE A 231 -28.58 15.25 5.11
C ILE A 231 -27.23 15.67 4.51
N VAL A 232 -26.46 16.53 5.18
CA VAL A 232 -25.19 17.02 4.62
C VAL A 232 -24.14 15.90 4.58
N SER A 233 -24.13 14.98 5.56
CA SER A 233 -23.29 13.78 5.52
C SER A 233 -23.64 12.87 4.34
N LEU A 234 -24.93 12.58 4.13
CA LEU A 234 -25.39 11.77 3.00
C LEU A 234 -25.07 12.42 1.65
N LEU A 235 -25.25 13.74 1.52
CA LEU A 235 -24.86 14.46 0.31
C LEU A 235 -23.36 14.41 0.05
N SER A 236 -22.53 14.43 1.11
CA SER A 236 -21.08 14.25 0.98
C SER A 236 -20.72 12.86 0.46
N VAL A 237 -21.39 11.81 0.96
CA VAL A 237 -21.22 10.44 0.48
C VAL A 237 -21.70 10.28 -0.96
N ILE A 238 -22.89 10.78 -1.30
CA ILE A 238 -23.43 10.76 -2.67
C ILE A 238 -22.47 11.45 -3.63
N THR A 239 -21.94 12.61 -3.25
CA THR A 239 -20.98 13.33 -4.07
C THR A 239 -19.70 12.51 -4.26
N SER A 240 -19.26 11.79 -3.22
CA SER A 240 -18.04 10.97 -3.28
C SER A 240 -18.19 9.67 -4.08
N LEU A 241 -19.39 9.31 -4.55
CA LEU A 241 -19.64 8.08 -5.31
C LEU A 241 -18.85 7.99 -6.62
N VAL A 242 -18.34 9.11 -7.16
CA VAL A 242 -17.41 9.10 -8.30
C VAL A 242 -16.16 8.26 -8.04
N MET A 243 -15.67 8.23 -6.79
CA MET A 243 -14.57 7.38 -6.38
C MET A 243 -15.09 6.12 -5.68
N LEU A 244 -16.03 6.27 -4.73
CA LEU A 244 -16.47 5.17 -3.89
C LEU A 244 -17.16 4.05 -4.66
N TYR A 245 -17.98 4.37 -5.66
CA TYR A 245 -18.80 3.35 -6.32
C TYR A 245 -17.97 2.43 -7.22
N PRO A 246 -17.07 2.94 -8.09
CA PRO A 246 -16.15 2.08 -8.84
C PRO A 246 -15.25 1.23 -7.95
N THR A 247 -14.68 1.83 -6.92
CA THR A 247 -13.81 1.12 -5.97
C THR A 247 -14.58 0.03 -5.22
N PHE A 248 -15.80 0.30 -4.77
CA PHE A 248 -16.65 -0.70 -4.12
C PHE A 248 -16.94 -1.89 -5.04
N LEU A 249 -17.25 -1.64 -6.32
CA LEU A 249 -17.53 -2.71 -7.28
C LEU A 249 -16.29 -3.55 -7.58
N ASP A 250 -15.12 -2.93 -7.65
CA ASP A 250 -13.83 -3.59 -7.84
C ASP A 250 -13.50 -4.48 -6.63
N LEU A 251 -13.53 -3.92 -5.41
CA LEU A 251 -13.27 -4.65 -4.16
C LEU A 251 -14.32 -5.73 -3.89
N ARG A 252 -15.58 -5.54 -4.27
CA ARG A 252 -16.57 -6.62 -4.15
C ARG A 252 -16.28 -7.79 -5.09
N THR A 253 -15.64 -7.52 -6.23
CA THR A 253 -15.32 -8.55 -7.22
C THR A 253 -14.00 -9.25 -6.92
N HIS A 254 -13.00 -8.50 -6.44
CA HIS A 254 -11.62 -8.99 -6.28
C HIS A 254 -11.06 -8.87 -4.85
N GLY A 255 -11.80 -8.25 -3.93
CA GLY A 255 -11.36 -8.03 -2.56
C GLY A 255 -11.41 -9.30 -1.71
N GLU A 256 -10.83 -9.18 -0.53
CA GLU A 256 -10.69 -10.27 0.42
C GLU A 256 -12.00 -10.51 1.19
N SER A 257 -12.18 -11.74 1.66
CA SER A 257 -13.29 -12.08 2.56
C SER A 257 -13.12 -11.37 3.91
N PHE A 258 -14.24 -11.10 4.58
CA PHE A 258 -14.21 -10.59 5.95
C PHE A 258 -13.48 -11.52 6.91
N SER A 259 -12.80 -10.94 7.88
CA SER A 259 -12.10 -11.66 8.94
C SER A 259 -13.10 -12.24 9.94
N LYS A 260 -12.80 -13.45 10.43
CA LYS A 260 -13.58 -14.08 11.49
C LYS A 260 -13.20 -13.49 12.86
N VAL A 261 -14.18 -13.46 13.76
CA VAL A 261 -13.96 -13.09 15.17
C VAL A 261 -13.67 -14.37 15.93
N ASP A 262 -12.39 -14.67 16.11
CA ASP A 262 -11.93 -15.94 16.70
C ASP A 262 -11.46 -15.77 18.16
N SER A 263 -11.38 -14.54 18.67
CA SER A 263 -11.00 -14.20 20.05
C SER A 263 -11.90 -13.10 20.62
N ILE A 264 -12.03 -13.06 21.94
CA ILE A 264 -12.67 -11.94 22.64
C ILE A 264 -11.75 -10.71 22.61
N PHE A 265 -10.45 -10.92 22.82
CA PHE A 265 -9.46 -9.85 22.92
C PHE A 265 -8.56 -9.80 21.69
N THR A 266 -8.15 -8.59 21.33
CA THR A 266 -7.12 -8.38 20.31
C THR A 266 -5.78 -8.94 20.81
N GLU A 267 -5.01 -9.52 19.90
CA GLU A 267 -3.70 -10.10 20.20
C GLU A 267 -2.78 -9.05 20.85
N LYS A 268 -2.02 -9.47 21.87
CA LYS A 268 -1.09 -8.63 22.65
C LYS A 268 -1.69 -7.41 23.38
N SER A 269 -3.02 -7.25 23.42
CA SER A 269 -3.65 -6.13 24.15
C SER A 269 -3.61 -6.28 25.68
N TRP A 270 -3.30 -5.20 26.39
CA TRP A 270 -3.24 -5.12 27.85
C TRP A 270 -3.84 -3.81 28.39
N TYR A 271 -4.29 -3.81 29.65
CA TYR A 271 -5.08 -2.71 30.23
C TYR A 271 -4.30 -1.42 30.54
N LEU A 272 -2.97 -1.49 30.64
CA LEU A 272 -2.06 -0.36 30.84
C LEU A 272 -1.49 0.18 29.52
N ASP A 273 -1.87 -0.38 28.37
CA ASP A 273 -1.33 0.02 27.06
C ASP A 273 -1.63 1.48 26.75
N VAL A 274 -2.79 1.96 27.19
CA VAL A 274 -3.17 3.38 27.06
C VAL A 274 -2.15 4.28 27.76
N PHE A 275 -1.61 3.87 28.90
CA PHE A 275 -0.57 4.63 29.60
C PHE A 275 0.80 4.40 28.97
N ALA A 276 1.18 3.15 28.68
CA ALA A 276 2.46 2.80 28.07
C ALA A 276 2.68 3.49 26.71
N LYS A 277 1.63 3.61 25.91
CA LYS A 277 1.64 4.32 24.63
C LYS A 277 1.57 5.84 24.73
N ASN A 278 1.47 6.39 25.94
CA ASN A 278 1.60 7.82 26.20
C ASN A 278 2.95 8.21 26.82
N PHE A 279 3.92 7.28 26.91
CA PHE A 279 5.31 7.62 27.20
C PHE A 279 6.00 8.21 25.96
N ILE A 280 6.93 9.14 26.21
CA ILE A 280 7.75 9.77 25.18
C ILE A 280 8.62 8.69 24.51
N GLY A 281 8.54 8.60 23.20
CA GLY A 281 9.31 7.66 22.39
C GLY A 281 8.80 6.22 22.44
N SER A 282 7.56 6.00 22.90
CA SER A 282 6.93 4.68 22.93
C SER A 282 6.65 4.15 21.52
N PHE A 283 7.54 3.29 21.02
CA PHE A 283 7.43 2.62 19.71
C PHE A 283 7.68 1.13 19.89
N ASP A 284 6.69 0.30 19.57
CA ASP A 284 6.81 -1.17 19.66
C ASP A 284 7.13 -1.79 18.29
N THR A 285 6.25 -1.62 17.31
CA THR A 285 6.36 -2.16 15.95
C THR A 285 5.23 -1.58 15.10
N THR A 286 5.41 -1.50 13.79
CA THR A 286 4.33 -1.30 12.82
C THR A 286 4.02 -2.56 12.01
N LYS A 287 4.77 -3.65 12.26
CA LYS A 287 4.54 -5.00 11.72
C LYS A 287 3.42 -5.70 12.52
N TYR A 288 3.67 -6.92 12.98
CA TYR A 288 2.67 -7.81 13.56
C TYR A 288 2.50 -7.62 15.08
N GLY A 289 1.25 -7.48 15.51
CA GLY A 289 0.89 -7.37 16.92
C GLY A 289 1.27 -6.02 17.55
N SER A 290 1.25 -4.94 16.77
CA SER A 290 1.42 -3.58 17.27
C SER A 290 0.23 -3.16 18.15
N ILE A 291 0.49 -2.53 19.29
CA ILE A 291 -0.52 -1.86 20.12
C ILE A 291 -0.73 -0.39 19.68
N PRO A 292 -1.86 0.28 20.00
CA PRO A 292 -2.28 1.50 19.30
C PRO A 292 -1.37 2.71 19.54
N MET A 293 -0.95 3.37 18.45
CA MET A 293 -0.12 4.58 18.49
C MET A 293 -0.96 5.84 18.80
N ILE A 294 -1.01 6.25 20.07
CA ILE A 294 -1.96 7.28 20.54
C ILE A 294 -1.34 8.56 21.11
N TYR A 295 -0.02 8.61 21.31
CA TYR A 295 0.65 9.77 21.91
C TYR A 295 0.51 11.03 21.05
N VAL A 296 0.19 12.14 21.71
CA VAL A 296 0.00 13.47 21.09
C VAL A 296 0.68 14.59 21.89
N GLY A 297 1.54 14.24 22.85
CA GLY A 297 2.17 15.17 23.80
C GLY A 297 1.54 15.14 25.20
N LEU A 298 2.37 15.34 26.22
CA LEU A 298 1.99 15.32 27.63
C LEU A 298 1.17 16.56 28.01
N PHE A 299 1.44 17.72 27.40
CA PHE A 299 0.65 18.94 27.69
C PHE A 299 -0.83 18.79 27.31
N PRO A 300 -1.21 18.36 26.09
CA PRO A 300 -2.59 18.02 25.79
C PRO A 300 -3.17 16.93 26.71
N LEU A 301 -2.39 15.92 27.09
CA LEU A 301 -2.83 14.83 27.95
C LEU A 301 -3.19 15.30 29.37
N LEU A 302 -2.33 16.10 30.00
CA LEU A 302 -2.57 16.73 31.30
C LEU A 302 -3.88 17.53 31.29
N LEU A 303 -4.10 18.30 30.23
CA LEU A 303 -5.31 19.11 30.07
C LEU A 303 -6.55 18.25 29.82
N ALA A 304 -6.44 17.20 29.00
CA ALA A 304 -7.56 16.29 28.74
C ALA A 304 -8.03 15.58 30.02
N ILE A 305 -7.13 15.20 30.92
CA ILE A 305 -7.53 14.62 32.21
C ILE A 305 -8.14 15.71 33.12
N THR A 306 -7.59 16.92 33.09
CA THR A 306 -8.13 18.08 33.83
C THR A 306 -9.56 18.44 33.40
N PHE A 307 -9.98 18.13 32.17
CA PHE A 307 -11.34 18.36 31.65
C PHE A 307 -12.43 17.86 32.59
N PHE A 308 -12.24 16.68 33.20
CA PHE A 308 -13.22 16.06 34.09
C PHE A 308 -13.38 16.81 35.42
N PHE A 309 -12.49 17.75 35.73
CA PHE A 309 -12.47 18.51 36.99
C PHE A 309 -12.85 19.98 36.83
N VAL A 310 -13.05 20.48 35.60
CA VAL A 310 -13.50 21.87 35.34
C VAL A 310 -14.93 22.07 35.84
N LYS A 311 -15.22 23.19 36.54
CA LYS A 311 -16.51 23.41 37.22
C LYS A 311 -17.66 23.69 36.26
N SER A 312 -17.44 24.54 35.25
CA SER A 312 -18.50 24.93 34.32
C SER A 312 -18.93 23.81 33.37
N ILE A 313 -18.13 22.75 33.23
CA ILE A 313 -18.46 21.58 32.44
C ILE A 313 -19.39 20.69 33.25
N LYS A 314 -20.62 20.52 32.76
CA LYS A 314 -21.68 19.76 33.44
C LYS A 314 -21.32 18.28 33.53
N PHE A 315 -21.81 17.60 34.56
CA PHE A 315 -21.53 16.18 34.79
C PHE A 315 -21.92 15.28 33.61
N HIS A 316 -23.10 15.47 33.01
CA HIS A 316 -23.52 14.68 31.85
C HIS A 316 -22.62 14.88 30.62
N VAL A 317 -22.04 16.07 30.44
CA VAL A 317 -21.05 16.31 29.38
C VAL A 317 -19.80 15.49 29.66
N LYS A 318 -19.28 15.56 30.89
CA LYS A 318 -18.12 14.76 31.32
C LYS A 318 -18.38 13.27 31.11
N LEU A 319 -19.54 12.79 31.51
CA LEU A 319 -19.96 11.40 31.33
C LEU A 319 -19.97 11.00 29.85
N SER A 320 -20.48 11.84 28.94
CA SER A 320 -20.45 11.55 27.50
C SER A 320 -19.02 11.42 26.95
N TYR A 321 -18.08 12.25 27.41
CA TYR A 321 -16.66 12.12 27.02
C TYR A 321 -16.01 10.87 27.63
N ILE A 322 -16.36 10.50 28.87
CA ILE A 322 -15.91 9.23 29.47
C ILE A 322 -16.40 8.06 28.62
N ILE A 323 -17.69 8.03 28.26
CA ILE A 323 -18.26 6.98 27.40
C ILE A 323 -17.54 6.90 26.06
N LEU A 324 -17.28 8.04 25.41
CA LEU A 324 -16.53 8.09 24.15
C LEU A 324 -15.13 7.49 24.31
N LEU A 325 -14.35 7.93 25.31
CA LEU A 325 -13.01 7.41 25.56
C LEU A 325 -13.05 5.92 25.90
N THR A 326 -14.03 5.47 26.69
CA THR A 326 -14.21 4.05 26.99
C THR A 326 -14.47 3.25 25.72
N ILE A 327 -15.34 3.70 24.81
CA ILE A 327 -15.57 3.02 23.52
C ILE A 327 -14.26 2.91 22.74
N LEU A 328 -13.48 3.98 22.64
CA LEU A 328 -12.21 3.96 21.90
C LEU A 328 -11.19 3.02 22.54
N ILE A 329 -11.00 3.08 23.86
CA ILE A 329 -10.06 2.22 24.59
C ILE A 329 -10.48 0.75 24.54
N LEU A 330 -11.78 0.47 24.74
CA LEU A 330 -12.30 -0.88 24.61
C LEU A 330 -12.20 -1.39 23.18
N SER A 331 -12.26 -0.51 22.17
CA SER A 331 -12.05 -0.92 20.78
C SER A 331 -10.65 -1.46 20.55
N PHE A 332 -9.61 -0.88 21.17
CA PHE A 332 -8.24 -1.41 21.05
C PHE A 332 -8.09 -2.80 21.66
N ARG A 333 -8.96 -3.15 22.61
CA ARG A 333 -8.88 -4.38 23.38
C ARG A 333 -9.80 -5.50 22.87
N PHE A 334 -11.01 -5.18 22.43
CA PHE A 334 -11.97 -6.18 21.98
C PHE A 334 -11.89 -6.36 20.47
N GLN A 335 -11.61 -7.59 20.02
CA GLN A 335 -11.37 -7.88 18.61
C GLN A 335 -12.55 -7.49 17.72
N LEU A 336 -13.79 -7.74 18.17
CA LEU A 336 -14.99 -7.35 17.41
C LEU A 336 -15.06 -5.84 17.17
N LEU A 337 -14.77 -5.04 18.20
CA LEU A 337 -14.80 -3.58 18.08
C LEU A 337 -13.64 -3.09 17.20
N ASP A 338 -12.45 -3.66 17.36
CA ASP A 338 -11.29 -3.37 16.50
C ASP A 338 -11.59 -3.65 15.02
N LEU A 339 -12.19 -4.80 14.72
CA LEU A 339 -12.63 -5.18 13.37
C LEU A 339 -13.73 -4.26 12.82
N LEU A 340 -14.67 -3.83 13.65
CA LEU A 340 -15.75 -2.93 13.23
C LEU A 340 -15.21 -1.59 12.71
N TRP A 341 -14.20 -1.01 13.37
CA TRP A 341 -13.53 0.20 12.87
C TRP A 341 -12.86 -0.01 11.52
N GLN A 342 -12.46 -1.23 11.21
CA GLN A 342 -11.68 -1.61 10.03
C GLN A 342 -12.54 -2.24 8.93
N GLY A 343 -13.87 -2.18 9.06
CA GLY A 343 -14.80 -2.71 8.06
C GLY A 343 -14.88 -4.23 8.04
N MET A 344 -14.68 -4.88 9.18
CA MET A 344 -14.63 -6.34 9.36
C MET A 344 -13.48 -7.02 8.62
N HIS A 345 -12.38 -6.28 8.38
CA HIS A 345 -11.17 -6.81 7.78
C HIS A 345 -9.97 -6.44 8.67
N ALA A 346 -9.32 -7.48 9.21
CA ALA A 346 -8.10 -7.32 10.01
C ALA A 346 -6.92 -7.01 9.09
N PRO A 347 -6.19 -5.91 9.32
CA PRO A 347 -4.96 -5.68 8.60
C PRO A 347 -3.86 -6.61 9.12
N ASN A 348 -2.95 -7.00 8.23
CA ASN A 348 -1.78 -7.81 8.60
C ASN A 348 -0.72 -6.98 9.35
N MET A 349 -0.57 -5.72 8.99
CA MET A 349 0.39 -4.76 9.55
C MET A 349 -0.31 -3.41 9.71
N PHE A 350 0.28 -2.51 10.50
CA PHE A 350 -0.29 -1.20 10.83
C PHE A 350 -1.64 -1.38 11.53
N LEU A 351 -1.65 -2.06 12.69
CA LEU A 351 -2.89 -2.35 13.42
C LEU A 351 -3.50 -1.08 14.02
N HIS A 352 -4.77 -1.17 14.43
CA HIS A 352 -5.49 -0.07 15.10
C HIS A 352 -5.45 1.25 14.32
N ARG A 353 -5.72 1.20 13.00
CA ARG A 353 -5.63 2.36 12.08
C ARG A 353 -6.55 3.53 12.42
N TYR A 354 -7.48 3.37 13.34
CA TYR A 354 -8.38 4.39 13.85
C TYR A 354 -7.86 5.09 15.13
N SER A 355 -6.71 4.69 15.67
CA SER A 355 -6.18 5.18 16.95
C SER A 355 -5.94 6.69 17.02
N TRP A 356 -5.68 7.34 15.87
CA TRP A 356 -5.61 8.81 15.76
C TRP A 356 -6.89 9.54 16.22
N ILE A 357 -8.05 8.87 16.21
CA ILE A 357 -9.31 9.44 16.74
C ILE A 357 -9.22 9.68 18.25
N PHE A 358 -8.51 8.82 18.97
CA PHE A 358 -8.21 9.03 20.39
C PHE A 358 -7.36 10.29 20.56
N SER A 359 -6.24 10.39 19.83
CA SER A 359 -5.36 11.56 19.85
C SER A 359 -6.09 12.87 19.51
N LEU A 360 -6.96 12.83 18.49
CA LEU A 360 -7.82 13.96 18.11
C LEU A 360 -8.78 14.36 19.24
N THR A 361 -9.37 13.39 19.93
CA THR A 361 -10.27 13.63 21.07
C THR A 361 -9.52 14.29 22.23
N ILE A 362 -8.30 13.84 22.54
CA ILE A 362 -7.42 14.44 23.56
C ILE A 362 -7.13 15.92 23.24
N ILE A 363 -6.80 16.24 21.98
CA ILE A 363 -6.58 17.62 21.54
C ILE A 363 -7.81 18.51 21.74
N LEU A 364 -9.02 18.01 21.41
CA LEU A 364 -10.25 18.77 21.56
C LEU A 364 -10.59 19.02 23.04
N MET A 365 -10.40 18.00 23.90
CA MET A 365 -10.58 18.14 25.34
C MET A 365 -9.59 19.15 25.93
N ALA A 366 -8.32 19.11 25.51
CA ALA A 366 -7.32 20.09 25.90
C ALA A 366 -7.74 21.51 25.51
N GLY A 367 -8.27 21.69 24.29
CA GLY A 367 -8.84 22.96 23.83
C GLY A 367 -9.99 23.47 24.71
N GLU A 368 -10.93 22.59 25.10
CA GLU A 368 -12.02 22.96 26.00
C GLU A 368 -11.51 23.44 27.38
N VAL A 369 -10.46 22.81 27.91
CA VAL A 369 -9.83 23.22 29.18
C VAL A 369 -9.13 24.57 29.04
N LEU A 370 -8.34 24.77 27.98
CA LEU A 370 -7.66 26.05 27.75
C LEU A 370 -8.63 27.21 27.54
N ASN A 371 -9.77 26.96 26.90
CA ASN A 371 -10.84 27.95 26.74
C ASN A 371 -11.50 28.36 28.07
N ARG A 372 -11.22 27.63 29.16
CA ARG A 372 -11.71 27.84 30.53
C ARG A 372 -10.58 27.83 31.56
N ILE A 373 -9.36 28.18 31.16
CA ILE A 373 -8.16 28.02 32.00
C ILE A 373 -8.26 28.80 33.34
N GLU A 374 -9.01 29.90 33.35
CA GLU A 374 -9.24 30.74 34.54
C GLU A 374 -10.07 30.04 35.63
N GLU A 375 -10.82 28.98 35.30
CA GLU A 375 -11.63 28.22 36.27
C GLU A 375 -10.82 27.14 37.02
N ILE A 376 -9.59 26.88 36.59
CA ILE A 376 -8.79 25.77 37.09
C ILE A 376 -8.11 26.21 38.39
N THR A 377 -8.34 25.44 39.45
CA THR A 377 -7.64 25.60 40.72
C THR A 377 -6.50 24.60 40.82
N TRP A 378 -5.47 24.93 41.60
CA TRP A 378 -4.33 24.04 41.78
C TRP A 378 -4.75 22.67 42.34
N ILE A 379 -5.70 22.63 43.29
CA ILE A 379 -6.21 21.38 43.88
C ILE A 379 -6.79 20.47 42.79
N ARG A 380 -7.64 21.02 41.91
CA ARG A 380 -8.29 20.23 40.85
C ARG A 380 -7.30 19.78 39.79
N PHE A 381 -6.37 20.65 39.42
CA PHE A 381 -5.30 20.32 38.50
C PHE A 381 -4.38 19.22 39.06
N SER A 382 -3.94 19.34 40.31
CA SER A 382 -3.11 18.35 40.98
C SER A 382 -3.83 17.02 41.16
N PHE A 383 -5.10 17.03 41.59
CA PHE A 383 -5.87 15.80 41.77
C PHE A 383 -6.14 15.09 40.43
N ALA A 384 -6.45 15.83 39.37
CA ALA A 384 -6.62 15.27 38.04
C ALA A 384 -5.35 14.54 37.57
N ASN A 385 -4.20 15.20 37.70
CA ASN A 385 -2.94 14.67 37.20
C ASN A 385 -2.28 13.64 38.13
N PHE A 386 -2.72 13.54 39.39
CA PHE A 386 -2.36 12.43 40.26
C PHE A 386 -2.81 11.08 39.67
N LEU A 387 -3.98 11.01 39.04
CA LEU A 387 -4.44 9.80 38.35
C LEU A 387 -3.54 9.41 37.17
N LEU A 388 -3.03 10.40 36.42
CA LEU A 388 -2.07 10.16 35.35
C LEU A 388 -0.74 9.63 35.90
N ILE A 389 -0.25 10.25 36.96
CA ILE A 389 0.99 9.82 37.65
C ILE A 389 0.83 8.40 38.20
N LEU A 390 -0.33 8.04 38.76
CA LEU A 390 -0.61 6.67 39.18
C LEU A 390 -0.61 5.68 38.00
N GLY A 391 -1.22 6.05 36.88
CA GLY A 391 -1.21 5.22 35.67
C GLY A 391 0.21 4.99 35.12
N PHE A 392 1.00 6.07 35.02
CA PHE A 392 2.40 5.98 34.61
C PHE A 392 3.26 5.23 35.62
N GLY A 393 3.04 5.44 36.91
CA GLY A 393 3.70 4.69 37.98
C GLY A 393 3.37 3.20 37.93
N ALA A 394 2.13 2.84 37.64
CA ALA A 394 1.73 1.44 37.40
C ALA A 394 2.45 0.87 36.17
N THR A 395 2.56 1.62 35.07
CA THR A 395 3.34 1.20 33.90
C THR A 395 4.80 0.94 34.25
N VAL A 396 5.43 1.78 35.08
CA VAL A 396 6.81 1.56 35.57
C VAL A 396 6.91 0.29 36.41
N LEU A 397 5.95 0.04 37.32
CA LEU A 397 5.93 -1.17 38.14
C LEU A 397 5.82 -2.45 37.29
N TYR A 398 5.17 -2.36 36.13
CA TYR A 398 5.05 -3.45 35.16
C TYR A 398 5.97 -3.27 33.93
N SER A 399 7.10 -2.57 34.07
CA SER A 399 8.02 -2.28 32.96
C SER A 399 8.51 -3.54 32.22
N ASN A 400 8.66 -4.67 32.92
CA ASN A 400 9.02 -5.97 32.33
C ASN A 400 8.04 -6.45 31.25
N HIS A 401 6.78 -5.99 31.29
CA HIS A 401 5.78 -6.28 30.25
C HIS A 401 6.03 -5.45 28.98
N TYR A 402 6.56 -4.25 29.12
CA TYR A 402 6.74 -3.26 28.06
C TYR A 402 8.19 -3.21 27.58
N LYS A 403 8.63 -4.27 26.88
CA LYS A 403 10.01 -4.39 26.35
C LYS A 403 10.44 -3.29 25.39
N PHE A 404 9.49 -2.52 24.85
CA PHE A 404 9.75 -1.38 23.97
C PHE A 404 9.92 -0.05 24.74
N LEU A 405 9.85 -0.06 26.07
CA LEU A 405 10.12 1.09 26.93
C LEU A 405 11.40 0.86 27.74
N ASP A 406 12.42 1.65 27.45
CA ASP A 406 13.67 1.65 28.20
C ASP A 406 13.64 2.69 29.33
N ALA A 407 14.62 2.60 30.25
CA ALA A 407 14.79 3.54 31.35
C ALA A 407 14.77 5.01 30.89
N VAL A 408 15.34 5.30 29.71
CA VAL A 408 15.36 6.65 29.13
C VAL A 408 13.96 7.14 28.79
N ASN A 409 13.08 6.29 28.24
CA ASN A 409 11.70 6.68 27.95
C ASN A 409 10.94 7.07 29.22
N PHE A 410 11.12 6.31 30.31
CA PHE A 410 10.53 6.63 31.60
C PHE A 410 11.06 7.97 32.15
N ILE A 411 12.38 8.12 32.22
CA ILE A 411 13.03 9.33 32.77
C ILE A 411 12.58 10.58 32.01
N VAL A 412 12.74 10.58 30.68
CA VAL A 412 12.39 11.72 29.83
C VAL A 412 10.90 12.05 29.96
N THR A 413 10.03 11.04 30.00
CA THR A 413 8.59 11.26 30.22
C THR A 413 8.30 11.96 31.54
N PHE A 414 8.91 11.51 32.66
CA PHE A 414 8.68 12.14 33.96
C PHE A 414 9.31 13.54 34.06
N GLU A 415 10.46 13.79 33.45
CA GLU A 415 11.07 15.12 33.39
C GLU A 415 10.16 16.13 32.69
N PHE A 416 9.69 15.81 31.48
CA PHE A 416 8.75 16.67 30.76
C PHE A 416 7.41 16.78 31.49
N LEU A 417 6.90 15.69 32.08
CA LEU A 417 5.66 15.71 32.87
C LEU A 417 5.77 16.69 34.04
N ILE A 418 6.88 16.63 34.79
CA ILE A 418 7.16 17.54 35.90
C ILE A 418 7.30 18.97 35.39
N ALA A 419 8.03 19.20 34.28
CA ALA A 419 8.18 20.53 33.70
C ALA A 419 6.82 21.15 33.31
N PHE A 420 5.99 20.41 32.56
CA PHE A 420 4.65 20.89 32.18
C PHE A 420 3.76 21.10 33.40
N TYR A 421 3.78 20.18 34.37
CA TYR A 421 3.03 20.30 35.61
C TYR A 421 3.42 21.56 36.40
N LEU A 422 4.71 21.81 36.61
CA LEU A 422 5.21 22.97 37.34
C LEU A 422 4.91 24.29 36.62
N VAL A 423 5.05 24.34 35.29
CA VAL A 423 4.71 25.52 34.49
C VAL A 423 3.22 25.82 34.57
N CYS A 424 2.36 24.80 34.46
CA CYS A 424 0.91 24.97 34.62
C CYS A 424 0.53 25.38 36.05
N LEU A 425 1.14 24.75 37.06
CA LEU A 425 0.91 25.06 38.47
C LEU A 425 1.33 26.50 38.79
N GLY A 426 2.51 26.93 38.31
CA GLY A 426 2.98 28.31 38.46
C GLY A 426 2.04 29.32 37.84
N PHE A 427 1.45 29.02 36.68
CA PHE A 427 0.44 29.87 36.05
C PHE A 427 -0.86 29.91 36.86
N ILE A 428 -1.38 28.76 37.29
CA ILE A 428 -2.61 28.64 38.09
C ILE A 428 -2.47 29.36 39.44
N LEU A 429 -1.30 29.25 40.08
CA LEU A 429 -0.95 29.95 41.33
C LEU A 429 -0.59 31.43 41.10
N LYS A 430 -0.64 31.93 39.87
CA LYS A 430 -0.30 33.31 39.46
C LYS A 430 1.13 33.72 39.83
N LYS A 431 2.06 32.76 39.90
CA LYS A 431 3.49 32.97 40.17
C LYS A 431 4.29 33.33 38.92
N ILE A 432 3.78 33.01 37.73
CA ILE A 432 4.39 33.40 36.45
C ILE A 432 3.41 34.20 35.59
N PRO A 433 3.88 35.18 34.81
CA PRO A 433 3.01 35.95 33.93
C PRO A 433 2.53 35.11 32.74
N PRO A 434 1.35 35.40 32.15
CA PRO A 434 0.80 34.65 31.03
C PRO A 434 1.74 34.51 29.84
N ARG A 435 2.50 35.57 29.52
CA ARG A 435 3.48 35.55 28.42
C ARG A 435 4.55 34.48 28.64
N LEU A 436 5.07 34.34 29.86
CA LEU A 436 6.08 33.34 30.18
C LEU A 436 5.47 31.94 30.11
N PHE A 437 4.27 31.74 30.66
CA PHE A 437 3.53 30.48 30.54
C PHE A 437 3.37 30.05 29.07
N TYR A 438 2.88 30.91 28.19
CA TYR A 438 2.66 30.57 26.78
C TYR A 438 3.97 30.20 26.06
N LEU A 439 5.05 30.94 26.31
CA LEU A 439 6.35 30.69 25.68
C LEU A 439 7.01 29.42 26.21
N SER A 440 6.93 29.17 27.52
CA SER A 440 7.45 27.95 28.14
C SER A 440 6.70 26.72 27.66
N ILE A 441 5.37 26.76 27.59
CA ILE A 441 4.56 25.65 27.04
C ILE A 441 4.93 25.39 25.59
N LEU A 442 5.03 26.42 24.75
CA LEU A 442 5.42 26.25 23.35
C LEU A 442 6.83 25.65 23.23
N PHE A 443 7.80 26.15 24.00
CA PHE A 443 9.18 25.66 24.00
C PHE A 443 9.25 24.18 24.43
N PHE A 444 8.68 23.84 25.59
CA PHE A 444 8.72 22.47 26.09
C PHE A 444 7.96 21.51 25.17
N SER A 445 6.82 21.90 24.60
CA SER A 445 6.10 21.05 23.63
C SER A 445 6.86 20.86 22.33
N ILE A 446 7.50 21.89 21.78
CA ILE A 446 8.36 21.73 20.59
C ILE A 446 9.49 20.75 20.89
N PHE A 447 10.14 20.90 22.05
CA PHE A 447 11.26 20.04 22.43
C PHE A 447 10.80 18.59 22.67
N GLU A 448 9.78 18.40 23.50
CA GLU A 448 9.16 17.10 23.78
C GLU A 448 8.72 16.38 22.51
N LEU A 449 7.97 17.05 21.64
CA LEU A 449 7.47 16.46 20.40
C LEU A 449 8.61 16.14 19.45
N SER A 450 9.69 16.93 19.42
CA SER A 450 10.88 16.61 18.64
C SER A 450 11.57 15.34 19.15
N VAL A 451 11.71 15.19 20.47
CA VAL A 451 12.27 13.98 21.09
C VAL A 451 11.39 12.76 20.79
N ASN A 452 10.06 12.88 20.97
CA ASN A 452 9.16 11.79 20.60
C ASN A 452 9.25 11.45 19.11
N SER A 453 9.27 12.45 18.23
CA SER A 453 9.39 12.27 16.78
C SER A 453 10.67 11.55 16.38
N TYR A 454 11.78 11.87 17.06
CA TYR A 454 13.07 11.19 16.88
C TYR A 454 12.94 9.69 17.20
N TYR A 455 12.43 9.34 18.38
CA TYR A 455 12.26 7.93 18.77
C TYR A 455 11.28 7.16 17.87
N GLN A 456 10.18 7.79 17.45
CA GLN A 456 9.26 7.17 16.49
C GLN A 456 9.97 6.89 15.15
N MET A 457 10.77 7.85 14.67
CA MET A 457 11.53 7.70 13.43
C MET A 457 12.61 6.62 13.56
N GLU A 458 13.36 6.62 14.66
CA GLU A 458 14.40 5.63 14.96
C GLU A 458 13.81 4.21 15.07
N GLY A 459 12.64 4.06 15.71
CA GLY A 459 11.91 2.80 15.75
C GLY A 459 11.57 2.25 14.37
N ILE A 460 11.02 3.10 13.49
CA ILE A 460 10.73 2.71 12.08
C ILE A 460 12.02 2.40 11.32
N ALA A 461 13.06 3.23 11.49
CA ALA A 461 14.34 3.06 10.81
C ALA A 461 14.99 1.72 11.16
N ASN A 462 14.95 1.34 12.44
CA ASN A 462 15.47 0.06 12.92
C ASN A 462 14.63 -1.13 12.43
N GLU A 463 13.31 -0.96 12.33
CA GLU A 463 12.41 -2.05 11.95
C GLU A 463 12.38 -2.32 10.44
N TRP A 464 12.36 -1.27 9.62
CA TRP A 464 12.14 -1.36 8.17
C TRP A 464 13.36 -1.01 7.33
N VAL A 465 14.28 -0.23 7.88
CA VAL A 465 15.46 0.32 7.20
C VAL A 465 15.10 1.24 6.03
N PHE A 466 15.66 2.45 6.05
CA PHE A 466 15.54 3.35 4.90
C PHE A 466 16.37 2.83 3.73
N ALA A 467 15.73 2.66 2.57
CA ALA A 467 16.39 2.21 1.37
C ALA A 467 17.43 3.24 0.90
N SER A 468 18.60 2.76 0.48
CA SER A 468 19.60 3.63 -0.14
C SER A 468 19.12 4.11 -1.51
N ARG A 469 19.51 5.32 -1.90
CA ARG A 469 19.31 5.86 -3.25
C ARG A 469 19.97 4.97 -4.30
N SER A 470 21.14 4.41 -4.00
CA SER A 470 21.82 3.47 -4.92
C SER A 470 21.00 2.21 -5.16
N SER A 471 20.33 1.67 -4.14
CA SER A 471 19.42 0.53 -4.25
C SER A 471 18.22 0.87 -5.12
N TYR A 472 17.64 2.07 -4.94
CA TYR A 472 16.54 2.56 -5.78
C TYR A 472 16.98 2.81 -7.23
N GLU A 473 18.17 3.34 -7.46
CA GLU A 473 18.69 3.69 -8.79
C GLU A 473 19.39 2.53 -9.50
N ARG A 474 19.56 1.37 -8.86
CA ARG A 474 20.22 0.20 -9.45
C ARG A 474 19.62 -0.10 -10.83
N ASP A 475 20.50 -0.06 -11.83
CA ASP A 475 20.24 -0.24 -13.27
C ASP A 475 19.26 0.71 -13.94
N LEU A 476 18.79 1.75 -13.25
CA LEU A 476 17.69 2.60 -13.71
C LEU A 476 17.95 3.21 -15.09
N LYS A 477 19.14 3.78 -15.31
CA LYS A 477 19.50 4.41 -16.60
C LYS A 477 19.67 3.40 -17.74
N ALA A 478 20.14 2.19 -17.42
CA ALA A 478 20.29 1.11 -18.39
C ALA A 478 18.92 0.61 -18.84
N ILE A 479 18.08 0.21 -17.87
CA ILE A 479 16.75 -0.33 -18.12
C ILE A 479 15.88 0.68 -18.86
N GLN A 480 15.79 1.94 -18.40
CA GLN A 480 14.99 2.96 -19.10
C GLN A 480 15.42 3.18 -20.55
N SER A 481 16.72 3.10 -20.82
CA SER A 481 17.26 3.27 -22.17
C SER A 481 16.92 2.07 -23.06
N LEU A 482 16.94 0.85 -22.52
CA LEU A 482 16.62 -0.37 -23.25
C LEU A 482 15.11 -0.41 -23.55
N VAL A 483 14.27 -0.18 -22.53
CA VAL A 483 12.81 -0.13 -22.66
C VAL A 483 12.37 0.89 -23.72
N ARG A 484 12.82 2.15 -23.61
CA ARG A 484 12.35 3.21 -24.54
C ARG A 484 12.72 3.00 -26.01
N ARG A 485 13.79 2.25 -26.30
CA ARG A 485 14.35 2.15 -27.67
C ARG A 485 14.07 0.82 -28.35
N LYS A 486 13.84 -0.24 -27.58
CA LYS A 486 13.91 -1.62 -28.08
C LYS A 486 12.72 -2.50 -27.70
N THR A 487 11.79 -2.03 -26.86
CA THR A 487 10.60 -2.83 -26.51
C THR A 487 9.37 -2.34 -27.27
N ASP A 488 8.63 -3.27 -27.86
CA ASP A 488 7.31 -3.02 -28.43
C ASP A 488 6.23 -3.08 -27.33
N SER A 489 5.46 -2.00 -27.20
CA SER A 489 4.37 -1.91 -26.25
C SER A 489 3.31 -2.99 -26.46
N ASN A 490 3.14 -3.57 -27.65
CA ASN A 490 2.18 -4.65 -27.89
C ASN A 490 2.54 -5.97 -27.21
N TYR A 491 3.78 -6.11 -26.75
CA TYR A 491 4.28 -7.27 -26.03
C TYR A 491 4.61 -6.91 -24.58
N ARG A 492 5.06 -7.92 -23.83
CA ARG A 492 5.50 -7.79 -22.44
C ARG A 492 7.01 -7.85 -22.35
N THR A 493 7.53 -7.12 -21.37
CA THR A 493 8.93 -7.14 -20.94
C THR A 493 8.95 -7.57 -19.47
N GLU A 494 9.97 -8.32 -19.07
CA GLU A 494 10.15 -8.74 -17.68
C GLU A 494 11.62 -8.66 -17.27
N ILE A 495 11.87 -8.49 -15.97
CA ILE A 495 13.21 -8.46 -15.39
C ILE A 495 13.45 -9.79 -14.67
N LEU A 496 14.59 -10.45 -14.95
CA LEU A 496 14.92 -11.72 -14.31
C LEU A 496 15.43 -11.55 -12.87
N GLN A 497 16.08 -10.43 -12.57
CA GLN A 497 16.54 -10.06 -11.22
C GLN A 497 15.78 -8.82 -10.70
N PRO A 498 14.52 -8.95 -10.28
CA PRO A 498 13.68 -7.81 -9.91
C PRO A 498 14.21 -7.10 -8.65
N GLN A 499 13.95 -5.79 -8.57
CA GLN A 499 14.08 -5.01 -7.33
C GLN A 499 12.80 -5.07 -6.50
N THR A 500 11.65 -5.05 -7.18
CA THR A 500 10.33 -5.05 -6.56
C THR A 500 9.34 -5.84 -7.41
N GLY A 501 8.18 -6.16 -6.83
CA GLY A 501 7.08 -6.74 -7.59
C GLY A 501 6.43 -5.81 -8.63
N ASN A 502 6.79 -4.52 -8.67
CA ASN A 502 6.15 -3.51 -9.51
C ASN A 502 7.14 -2.80 -10.46
N ASP A 503 8.29 -3.41 -10.75
CA ASP A 503 9.33 -2.79 -11.59
C ASP A 503 8.83 -2.38 -12.98
N SER A 504 7.84 -3.10 -13.53
CA SER A 504 7.15 -2.75 -14.78
C SER A 504 6.54 -1.35 -14.75
N MET A 505 5.90 -0.96 -13.64
CA MET A 505 5.38 0.39 -13.44
C MET A 505 6.49 1.43 -13.27
N LYS A 506 7.55 1.07 -12.53
CA LYS A 506 8.71 1.96 -12.29
C LYS A 506 9.41 2.34 -13.61
N TYR A 507 9.58 1.36 -14.49
CA TYR A 507 10.30 1.52 -15.75
C TYR A 507 9.40 1.82 -16.96
N GLY A 508 8.08 1.70 -16.80
CA GLY A 508 7.09 2.06 -17.82
C GLY A 508 6.95 1.04 -18.95
N TYR A 509 7.12 -0.26 -18.65
CA TYR A 509 6.89 -1.35 -19.61
C TYR A 509 5.72 -2.23 -19.19
N ASN A 510 5.13 -2.96 -20.15
CA ASN A 510 4.02 -3.86 -19.87
C ASN A 510 4.54 -5.19 -19.31
N GLY A 511 4.01 -5.62 -18.16
CA GLY A 511 4.51 -6.78 -17.40
C GLY A 511 3.41 -7.63 -16.79
N ILE A 512 3.83 -8.78 -16.27
CA ILE A 512 3.06 -9.78 -15.52
C ILE A 512 3.23 -9.56 -14.02
N SER A 513 4.45 -9.28 -13.56
CA SER A 513 4.74 -9.13 -12.12
C SER A 513 3.88 -8.02 -11.48
N GLN A 514 3.46 -8.25 -10.23
CA GLN A 514 2.67 -7.29 -9.45
C GLN A 514 2.87 -7.48 -7.93
N PHE A 515 2.82 -6.37 -7.18
CA PHE A 515 2.56 -6.37 -5.73
C PHE A 515 1.57 -5.25 -5.37
N SER A 516 0.31 -5.59 -5.08
CA SER A 516 -0.74 -4.59 -4.78
C SER A 516 -1.93 -5.17 -4.03
N SER A 517 -2.50 -4.39 -3.10
CA SER A 517 -3.77 -4.68 -2.42
C SER A 517 -4.98 -4.59 -3.35
N VAL A 518 -4.90 -3.77 -4.40
CA VAL A 518 -5.90 -3.75 -5.48
C VAL A 518 -5.37 -4.60 -6.63
N ARG A 519 -6.10 -5.64 -7.03
CA ARG A 519 -5.62 -6.67 -7.97
C ARG A 519 -6.79 -7.45 -8.56
N ASN A 520 -6.55 -8.15 -9.67
CA ASN A 520 -7.52 -9.09 -10.21
C ASN A 520 -7.20 -10.52 -9.73
N THR A 521 -7.91 -10.97 -8.69
CA THR A 521 -7.66 -12.27 -8.03
C THR A 521 -7.97 -13.46 -8.94
N ASP A 522 -8.97 -13.36 -9.81
CA ASP A 522 -9.31 -14.41 -10.78
C ASP A 522 -8.19 -14.62 -11.81
N ALA A 523 -7.58 -13.53 -12.29
CA ALA A 523 -6.41 -13.57 -13.18
C ALA A 523 -5.18 -14.13 -12.46
N SER A 524 -4.82 -13.59 -11.29
CA SER A 524 -3.68 -14.08 -10.51
C SER A 524 -3.81 -15.56 -10.16
N SER A 525 -5.00 -16.01 -9.75
CA SER A 525 -5.25 -17.44 -9.47
C SER A 525 -5.13 -18.32 -10.71
N THR A 526 -5.55 -17.82 -11.88
CA THR A 526 -5.39 -18.56 -13.15
C THR A 526 -3.91 -18.65 -13.53
N LEU A 527 -3.15 -17.59 -13.32
CA LEU A 527 -1.73 -17.51 -13.61
C LEU A 527 -0.88 -18.35 -12.67
N ASP A 528 -1.26 -18.45 -11.40
CA ASP A 528 -0.64 -19.36 -10.43
C ASP A 528 -0.70 -20.82 -10.91
N LYS A 529 -1.88 -21.26 -11.40
CA LYS A 529 -2.05 -22.59 -12.01
C LYS A 529 -1.24 -22.80 -13.29
N LEU A 530 -0.75 -21.73 -13.91
CA LEU A 530 0.07 -21.73 -15.11
C LEU A 530 1.56 -21.46 -14.81
N GLY A 531 1.97 -21.35 -13.55
CA GLY A 531 3.36 -21.24 -13.15
C GLY A 531 3.86 -19.83 -12.84
N PHE A 532 2.99 -18.81 -12.88
CA PHE A 532 3.32 -17.48 -12.36
C PHE A 532 2.81 -17.38 -10.91
N LYS A 533 3.71 -17.63 -9.96
CA LYS A 533 3.35 -17.85 -8.57
C LYS A 533 2.55 -16.69 -7.99
N SER A 534 1.44 -17.01 -7.34
CA SER A 534 0.59 -16.07 -6.61
C SER A 534 -0.12 -16.77 -5.45
N GLU A 535 0.47 -16.66 -4.26
CA GLU A 535 -0.02 -17.35 -3.05
C GLU A 535 -1.04 -16.54 -2.24
N GLY A 536 -1.70 -17.23 -1.32
CA GLY A 536 -2.55 -16.64 -0.29
C GLY A 536 -3.70 -15.84 -0.90
N THR A 537 -3.74 -14.54 -0.59
CA THR A 537 -4.79 -13.65 -1.10
C THR A 537 -4.48 -13.12 -2.52
N ASN A 538 -3.38 -13.53 -3.16
CA ASN A 538 -2.90 -13.06 -4.48
C ASN A 538 -2.26 -11.65 -4.51
N LEU A 539 -1.88 -11.08 -3.37
CA LEU A 539 -1.23 -9.75 -3.30
C LEU A 539 0.00 -9.65 -4.20
N ASN A 540 0.76 -10.73 -4.27
CA ASN A 540 1.93 -10.88 -5.13
C ASN A 540 1.60 -11.77 -6.33
N LEU A 541 2.13 -11.39 -7.49
CA LEU A 541 2.23 -12.20 -8.70
C LEU A 541 3.65 -12.05 -9.22
N ARG A 542 4.34 -13.16 -9.53
CA ARG A 542 5.73 -13.14 -9.99
C ARG A 542 5.89 -13.82 -11.35
N TYR A 543 6.69 -13.19 -12.19
CA TYR A 543 7.08 -13.72 -13.49
C TYR A 543 8.12 -14.84 -13.40
N GLN A 544 9.07 -14.70 -12.47
CA GLN A 544 10.28 -15.50 -12.42
C GLN A 544 9.95 -17.00 -12.29
N ASN A 545 10.84 -17.84 -12.82
CA ASN A 545 10.81 -19.30 -12.68
C ASN A 545 9.59 -19.97 -13.34
N ASN A 546 9.33 -19.64 -14.61
CA ASN A 546 8.30 -20.28 -15.44
C ASN A 546 8.88 -20.81 -16.77
N SER A 547 8.06 -21.47 -17.58
CA SER A 547 8.46 -22.13 -18.83
C SER A 547 8.44 -21.19 -20.04
N ILE A 548 9.29 -21.48 -21.04
CA ILE A 548 9.28 -20.78 -22.33
C ILE A 548 7.94 -20.91 -23.06
N LEU A 549 7.16 -21.97 -22.78
CA LEU A 549 5.82 -22.15 -23.33
C LEU A 549 4.87 -21.04 -22.85
N MET A 550 4.94 -20.68 -21.56
CA MET A 550 4.13 -19.59 -21.01
C MET A 550 4.72 -18.21 -21.31
N ASP A 551 6.04 -18.07 -21.42
CA ASP A 551 6.67 -16.85 -21.92
C ASP A 551 6.09 -16.48 -23.29
N SER A 552 6.09 -17.43 -24.22
CA SER A 552 5.61 -17.24 -25.58
C SER A 552 4.10 -17.00 -25.63
N LEU A 553 3.30 -17.78 -24.90
CA LEU A 553 1.84 -17.64 -24.89
C LEU A 553 1.37 -16.29 -24.32
N PHE A 554 2.01 -15.82 -23.24
CA PHE A 554 1.67 -14.54 -22.60
C PHE A 554 2.44 -13.36 -23.20
N GLY A 555 3.09 -13.55 -24.36
CA GLY A 555 3.74 -12.49 -25.11
C GLY A 555 4.88 -11.81 -24.36
N VAL A 556 5.59 -12.56 -23.52
CA VAL A 556 6.86 -12.13 -22.94
C VAL A 556 7.91 -12.19 -24.04
N ARG A 557 8.00 -11.09 -24.77
CA ARG A 557 8.93 -10.93 -25.88
C ARG A 557 10.30 -10.50 -25.42
N TYR A 558 10.40 -9.80 -24.29
CA TYR A 558 11.67 -9.25 -23.83
C TYR A 558 12.00 -9.66 -22.40
N ASN A 559 13.24 -10.08 -22.17
CA ASN A 559 13.82 -10.28 -20.83
C ASN A 559 14.99 -9.33 -20.62
N LEU A 560 14.95 -8.58 -19.53
CA LEU A 560 16.04 -7.76 -19.02
C LEU A 560 16.80 -8.57 -17.96
N SER A 561 18.10 -8.70 -18.11
CA SER A 561 18.92 -9.53 -17.24
C SER A 561 20.34 -8.99 -17.11
N GLN A 562 20.98 -9.23 -15.97
CA GLN A 562 22.43 -9.03 -15.83
C GLN A 562 23.22 -10.31 -16.19
N GLN A 563 22.51 -11.41 -16.42
CA GLN A 563 23.06 -12.73 -16.73
C GLN A 563 22.56 -13.18 -18.12
N PRO A 564 23.33 -14.01 -18.85
CA PRO A 564 22.86 -14.61 -20.10
C PRO A 564 21.51 -15.31 -19.91
N VAL A 565 20.58 -15.17 -20.86
CA VAL A 565 19.26 -15.80 -20.75
C VAL A 565 19.32 -17.24 -21.26
N GLN A 566 19.28 -18.21 -20.35
CA GLN A 566 19.31 -19.65 -20.66
C GLN A 566 17.93 -20.21 -21.07
N LYS A 567 17.34 -19.63 -22.12
CA LYS A 567 16.03 -20.02 -22.67
C LYS A 567 16.08 -20.10 -24.18
N PHE A 568 15.62 -21.20 -24.76
CA PHE A 568 15.51 -21.37 -26.21
C PHE A 568 14.66 -20.25 -26.84
N GLY A 569 15.13 -19.74 -27.98
CA GLY A 569 14.49 -18.67 -28.73
C GLY A 569 14.77 -17.25 -28.21
N PHE A 570 15.45 -17.08 -27.08
CA PHE A 570 15.87 -15.76 -26.60
C PHE A 570 17.25 -15.40 -27.15
N LYS A 571 17.34 -14.27 -27.86
CA LYS A 571 18.60 -13.72 -28.39
C LYS A 571 18.85 -12.33 -27.83
N GLU A 572 20.08 -12.08 -27.38
CA GLU A 572 20.47 -10.73 -26.95
C GLU A 572 20.43 -9.76 -28.12
N ILE A 573 19.66 -8.68 -27.99
CA ILE A 573 19.48 -7.66 -29.04
C ILE A 573 20.07 -6.29 -28.67
N ALA A 574 20.34 -6.05 -27.39
CA ALA A 574 20.96 -4.83 -26.90
C ALA A 574 21.51 -5.04 -25.50
N THR A 575 22.63 -4.37 -25.18
CA THR A 575 23.21 -4.36 -23.83
C THR A 575 23.63 -2.95 -23.45
N LYS A 576 23.45 -2.59 -22.18
CA LYS A 576 23.87 -1.31 -21.63
C LYS A 576 24.24 -1.44 -20.16
N ASN A 577 25.46 -1.01 -19.80
CA ASN A 577 26.00 -1.04 -18.44
C ASN A 577 25.83 -2.41 -17.74
N GLY A 578 26.07 -3.50 -18.47
CA GLY A 578 25.94 -4.87 -17.92
C GLY A 578 24.53 -5.44 -17.89
N VAL A 579 23.49 -4.65 -18.23
CA VAL A 579 22.13 -5.16 -18.42
C VAL A 579 21.91 -5.48 -19.89
N SER A 580 21.59 -6.73 -20.19
CA SER A 580 21.18 -7.19 -21.51
C SER A 580 19.67 -7.18 -21.65
N LEU A 581 19.21 -6.95 -22.87
CA LEU A 581 17.84 -7.11 -23.33
C LEU A 581 17.84 -8.23 -24.36
N SER A 582 17.18 -9.33 -24.02
CA SER A 582 17.01 -10.48 -24.90
C SER A 582 15.60 -10.54 -25.45
N GLU A 583 15.48 -10.85 -26.73
CA GLU A 583 14.21 -10.98 -27.46
C GLU A 583 13.87 -12.45 -27.72
N ASN A 584 12.64 -12.84 -27.39
CA ASN A 584 12.05 -14.14 -27.69
C ASN A 584 11.42 -14.15 -29.08
N GLU A 585 11.99 -14.94 -29.99
CA GLU A 585 11.52 -15.09 -31.37
C GLU A 585 10.14 -15.75 -31.49
N TYR A 586 9.68 -16.44 -30.45
CA TYR A 586 8.43 -17.18 -30.41
C TYR A 586 7.31 -16.48 -29.62
N ALA A 587 7.50 -15.21 -29.23
CA ALA A 587 6.50 -14.49 -28.46
C ALA A 587 5.22 -14.21 -29.28
N LEU A 588 4.07 -14.66 -28.77
CA LEU A 588 2.77 -14.34 -29.35
C LEU A 588 2.33 -12.93 -28.97
N PRO A 589 1.56 -12.24 -29.83
CA PRO A 589 0.93 -10.97 -29.45
C PRO A 589 -0.07 -11.19 -28.31
N ILE A 590 -0.43 -10.13 -27.59
CA ILE A 590 -1.35 -10.22 -26.43
C ILE A 590 -2.77 -10.69 -26.80
N ALA A 591 -3.08 -10.85 -28.08
CA ALA A 591 -4.32 -11.43 -28.57
C ALA A 591 -4.04 -12.34 -29.76
N PHE A 592 -4.72 -13.49 -29.82
CA PHE A 592 -4.56 -14.48 -30.89
C PHE A 592 -5.87 -15.25 -31.08
N LEU A 593 -6.03 -15.88 -32.24
CA LEU A 593 -7.19 -16.72 -32.54
C LEU A 593 -6.94 -18.15 -32.05
N SER A 594 -7.97 -18.79 -31.49
CA SER A 594 -7.94 -20.24 -31.27
C SER A 594 -8.30 -21.01 -32.54
N ALA A 595 -7.98 -22.31 -32.59
CA ALA A 595 -8.30 -23.19 -33.71
C ALA A 595 -9.79 -23.57 -33.80
N LYS A 596 -10.55 -23.33 -32.73
CA LYS A 596 -12.01 -23.51 -32.64
C LYS A 596 -12.58 -22.58 -31.59
N THR A 597 -13.91 -22.49 -31.50
CA THR A 597 -14.56 -21.79 -30.37
C THR A 597 -14.06 -22.37 -29.05
N TYR A 598 -13.41 -21.52 -28.25
CA TYR A 598 -12.72 -21.92 -27.03
C TYR A 598 -13.71 -22.43 -25.97
N LYS A 599 -13.32 -23.51 -25.28
CA LYS A 599 -13.99 -24.00 -24.06
C LYS A 599 -12.96 -24.13 -22.94
N ASN A 600 -13.32 -23.87 -21.69
CA ASN A 600 -12.37 -23.93 -20.59
C ASN A 600 -11.85 -25.35 -20.35
N ALA A 601 -10.58 -25.44 -19.94
CA ALA A 601 -9.95 -26.69 -19.52
C ALA A 601 -10.01 -26.82 -17.99
N SER A 602 -10.01 -28.05 -17.47
CA SER A 602 -9.92 -28.27 -16.02
C SER A 602 -8.46 -28.15 -15.56
N PHE A 603 -8.17 -27.12 -14.76
CA PHE A 603 -6.86 -26.93 -14.13
C PHE A 603 -6.80 -27.64 -12.78
N ALA A 604 -5.73 -28.44 -12.60
CA ALA A 604 -5.40 -29.13 -11.36
C ALA A 604 -4.24 -28.41 -10.64
N ASN A 605 -3.70 -28.97 -9.56
CA ASN A 605 -2.46 -28.49 -8.93
C ASN A 605 -1.20 -29.05 -9.63
N LEU A 606 -1.25 -29.19 -10.96
CA LEU A 606 -0.18 -29.71 -11.79
C LEU A 606 0.13 -28.70 -12.90
N THR A 607 1.10 -27.83 -12.64
CA THR A 607 1.38 -26.64 -13.47
C THR A 607 1.67 -27.01 -14.92
N LEU A 608 2.61 -27.92 -15.19
CA LEU A 608 3.02 -28.29 -16.55
C LEU A 608 1.89 -28.99 -17.33
N ASP A 609 1.07 -29.80 -16.65
CA ASP A 609 -0.14 -30.39 -17.22
C ASP A 609 -1.18 -29.32 -17.60
N ASN A 610 -1.39 -28.33 -16.73
CA ASN A 610 -2.32 -27.24 -17.00
C ASN A 610 -1.88 -26.43 -18.22
N GLN A 611 -0.59 -26.12 -18.33
CA GLN A 611 -0.02 -25.45 -19.51
C GLN A 611 -0.29 -26.26 -20.79
N THR A 612 -0.03 -27.58 -20.74
CA THR A 612 -0.27 -28.50 -21.86
C THR A 612 -1.74 -28.53 -22.27
N ARG A 613 -2.66 -28.70 -21.31
CA ARG A 613 -4.11 -28.70 -21.54
C ARG A 613 -4.60 -27.36 -22.08
N PHE A 614 -4.02 -26.27 -21.62
CA PHE A 614 -4.40 -24.94 -22.08
C PHE A 614 -4.08 -24.77 -23.57
N ILE A 615 -2.86 -25.15 -23.98
CA ILE A 615 -2.45 -25.10 -25.39
C ILE A 615 -3.28 -26.05 -26.24
N HIS A 616 -3.51 -27.31 -25.81
CA HIS A 616 -4.36 -28.25 -26.55
C HIS A 616 -5.75 -27.68 -26.85
N GLN A 617 -6.28 -26.89 -25.91
CA GLN A 617 -7.59 -26.30 -26.07
C GLN A 617 -7.59 -25.06 -26.96
N ILE A 618 -6.45 -24.38 -27.09
CA ILE A 618 -6.25 -23.28 -28.04
C ILE A 618 -6.04 -23.83 -29.45
N THR A 619 -5.21 -24.86 -29.63
CA THR A 619 -4.80 -25.37 -30.94
C THR A 619 -5.66 -26.50 -31.49
N ASP A 620 -6.45 -27.16 -30.64
CA ASP A 620 -7.14 -28.42 -30.96
C ASP A 620 -6.19 -29.59 -31.32
N GLU A 621 -4.92 -29.49 -30.92
CA GLU A 621 -3.88 -30.51 -31.15
C GLU A 621 -3.37 -31.07 -29.83
N LYS A 622 -2.92 -32.34 -29.84
CA LYS A 622 -2.44 -33.06 -28.65
C LYS A 622 -0.91 -33.19 -28.62
N TYR A 623 -0.24 -32.07 -28.36
CA TYR A 623 1.22 -32.04 -28.19
C TYR A 623 1.69 -32.77 -26.92
N LYS A 624 2.90 -33.32 -26.96
CA LYS A 624 3.59 -33.87 -25.79
C LYS A 624 4.79 -32.99 -25.44
N PHE A 625 4.56 -31.93 -24.67
CA PHE A 625 5.62 -30.96 -24.36
C PHE A 625 6.65 -31.51 -23.38
N TYR A 626 6.21 -32.04 -22.23
CA TYR A 626 7.10 -32.32 -21.11
C TYR A 626 7.35 -33.81 -20.95
N LYS A 627 8.64 -34.18 -20.84
CA LYS A 627 9.09 -35.52 -20.47
C LYS A 627 9.87 -35.44 -19.16
N LYS A 628 9.39 -36.14 -18.13
CA LYS A 628 10.13 -36.32 -16.87
C LYS A 628 11.36 -37.19 -17.12
N LEU A 629 12.52 -36.76 -16.62
CA LEU A 629 13.80 -37.45 -16.77
C LEU A 629 14.17 -38.21 -15.51
N ASN A 630 14.95 -39.28 -15.68
CA ASN A 630 15.50 -40.05 -14.58
C ASN A 630 16.85 -39.49 -14.16
N ILE A 631 17.08 -39.41 -12.86
CA ILE A 631 18.38 -39.07 -12.27
C ILE A 631 19.28 -40.30 -12.42
N LEU A 632 20.45 -40.14 -13.04
CA LEU A 632 21.44 -41.20 -13.22
C LEU A 632 22.29 -41.38 -11.97
N SER A 633 22.78 -40.28 -11.41
CA SER A 633 23.62 -40.24 -10.22
C SER A 633 23.43 -38.91 -9.48
N HIS A 634 23.73 -38.90 -8.17
CA HIS A 634 23.72 -37.68 -7.34
C HIS A 634 24.65 -37.85 -6.14
N THR A 635 25.23 -36.76 -5.63
CA THR A 635 26.28 -36.78 -4.59
C THR A 635 25.76 -36.89 -3.15
N SER A 636 24.54 -37.40 -2.91
CA SER A 636 23.95 -37.45 -1.55
C SER A 636 24.40 -38.69 -0.75
N GLN A 637 24.79 -38.49 0.51
CA GLN A 637 25.23 -39.55 1.42
C GLN A 637 24.07 -40.35 2.07
N ASN A 638 22.79 -39.95 1.89
CA ASN A 638 21.63 -40.67 2.44
C ASN A 638 20.63 -41.05 1.34
N THR A 639 20.65 -42.33 0.94
CA THR A 639 19.89 -42.87 -0.20
C THR A 639 18.50 -43.42 0.14
N THR A 640 18.04 -43.32 1.39
CA THR A 640 16.80 -43.98 1.86
C THR A 640 15.63 -43.05 2.21
N SER A 641 15.79 -41.72 2.15
CA SER A 641 14.71 -40.74 2.41
C SER A 641 14.32 -39.93 1.17
N SER A 642 13.03 -39.58 1.04
CA SER A 642 12.53 -38.64 0.02
C SER A 642 13.05 -37.21 0.21
N LEU A 643 13.54 -36.90 1.41
CA LEU A 643 14.19 -35.64 1.75
C LEU A 643 15.68 -35.72 1.42
N GLN A 644 16.16 -34.74 0.66
CA GLN A 644 17.55 -34.49 0.31
C GLN A 644 18.13 -33.39 1.19
N THR A 645 19.44 -33.38 1.40
CA THR A 645 20.14 -32.31 2.13
C THR A 645 21.45 -31.99 1.44
N ALA A 646 21.56 -30.78 0.90
CA ALA A 646 22.82 -30.22 0.43
C ALA A 646 23.63 -29.72 1.63
N LYS A 647 24.94 -29.94 1.59
CA LYS A 647 25.91 -29.51 2.61
C LYS A 647 27.13 -28.89 1.93
N ILE A 648 27.97 -28.23 2.71
CA ILE A 648 29.29 -27.79 2.26
C ILE A 648 30.10 -29.03 1.88
N GLU A 649 30.67 -29.03 0.67
CA GLU A 649 31.56 -30.09 0.19
C GLU A 649 32.85 -30.11 1.02
N GLU A 650 33.16 -31.25 1.64
CA GLU A 650 34.29 -31.41 2.58
C GLU A 650 35.66 -31.03 1.97
N ASP A 651 35.82 -31.17 0.66
CA ASP A 651 37.06 -30.88 -0.09
C ASP A 651 36.99 -29.59 -0.94
N SER A 652 35.96 -28.76 -0.78
CA SER A 652 35.82 -27.51 -1.54
C SER A 652 36.41 -26.31 -0.78
N HIS A 653 37.01 -25.35 -1.50
CA HIS A 653 37.30 -24.02 -0.95
C HIS A 653 36.04 -23.14 -0.78
N LEU A 654 34.85 -23.69 -1.00
CA LEU A 654 33.59 -22.96 -0.96
C LEU A 654 33.03 -22.95 0.46
N SER A 655 32.42 -21.83 0.85
CA SER A 655 31.84 -21.64 2.17
C SER A 655 30.34 -21.91 2.23
N TYR A 656 29.79 -22.62 1.24
CA TYR A 656 28.34 -22.77 1.07
C TYR A 656 27.95 -24.15 0.53
N ALA A 657 26.69 -24.54 0.77
CA ALA A 657 26.16 -25.84 0.42
C ALA A 657 26.00 -26.02 -1.10
N SER A 658 26.32 -27.20 -1.59
CA SER A 658 26.03 -27.60 -2.97
C SER A 658 25.65 -29.07 -3.08
N ILE A 659 25.03 -29.40 -4.21
CA ILE A 659 24.71 -30.78 -4.59
C ILE A 659 24.77 -30.90 -6.12
N GLN A 660 25.15 -32.07 -6.62
CA GLN A 660 25.27 -32.35 -8.05
C GLN A 660 24.37 -33.51 -8.45
N TYR A 661 23.78 -33.40 -9.64
CA TYR A 661 22.93 -34.39 -10.28
C TYR A 661 23.40 -34.63 -11.71
N GLU A 662 23.34 -35.88 -12.16
CA GLU A 662 23.54 -36.24 -13.56
C GLU A 662 22.22 -36.73 -14.16
N VAL A 663 21.87 -36.19 -15.33
CA VAL A 663 20.65 -36.54 -16.05
C VAL A 663 20.95 -36.70 -17.54
N MET A 664 20.31 -37.69 -18.17
CA MET A 664 20.36 -37.84 -19.63
C MET A 664 19.31 -36.94 -20.28
N VAL A 665 19.76 -35.90 -20.97
CA VAL A 665 18.91 -34.91 -21.62
C VAL A 665 18.69 -35.30 -23.08
N PRO A 666 17.44 -35.40 -23.56
CA PRO A 666 17.16 -35.65 -24.97
C PRO A 666 17.65 -34.50 -25.88
N ALA A 667 17.98 -34.82 -27.13
CA ALA A 667 18.21 -33.83 -28.18
C ALA A 667 16.98 -32.93 -28.39
N HIS A 668 17.20 -31.73 -28.93
CA HIS A 668 16.17 -30.73 -29.21
C HIS A 668 15.22 -30.48 -28.01
N SER A 669 15.80 -30.25 -26.83
CA SER A 669 15.00 -30.01 -25.62
C SER A 669 15.48 -28.84 -24.76
N GLN A 670 14.55 -28.18 -24.08
CA GLN A 670 14.84 -27.25 -23.00
C GLN A 670 14.74 -27.98 -21.66
N LEU A 671 15.79 -27.91 -20.84
CA LEU A 671 15.85 -28.56 -19.55
C LEU A 671 15.37 -27.64 -18.42
N TYR A 672 14.56 -28.21 -17.54
CA TYR A 672 14.10 -27.59 -16.30
C TYR A 672 14.33 -28.50 -15.10
N VAL A 673 14.42 -27.90 -13.92
CA VAL A 673 14.39 -28.60 -12.63
C VAL A 673 13.37 -27.97 -11.69
N ASN A 674 12.50 -28.80 -11.11
CA ASN A 674 11.63 -28.46 -10.01
C ASN A 674 12.29 -28.92 -8.70
N VAL A 675 12.41 -28.04 -7.71
CA VAL A 675 13.02 -28.35 -6.41
C VAL A 675 12.01 -28.08 -5.29
N PRO A 676 11.14 -29.05 -4.96
CA PRO A 676 10.06 -28.83 -3.99
C PRO A 676 10.58 -28.65 -2.57
N ASN A 677 9.84 -27.91 -1.75
CA ASN A 677 10.04 -27.80 -0.30
C ASN A 677 11.46 -27.37 0.14
N LEU A 678 12.07 -26.43 -0.60
CA LEU A 678 13.35 -25.81 -0.22
C LEU A 678 13.30 -25.14 1.15
N GLN A 679 14.20 -25.54 2.04
CA GLN A 679 14.40 -24.99 3.37
C GLN A 679 15.86 -24.59 3.54
N PHE A 680 16.09 -23.31 3.78
CA PHE A 680 17.41 -22.68 3.87
C PHE A 680 17.87 -22.62 5.33
N SER A 681 19.16 -22.74 5.58
CA SER A 681 19.74 -22.51 6.90
C SER A 681 19.83 -21.02 7.25
N ASN A 682 19.88 -20.15 6.23
CA ASN A 682 19.84 -18.70 6.35
C ASN A 682 18.57 -18.16 5.68
N ASP A 683 17.59 -17.76 6.50
CA ASP A 683 16.29 -17.27 6.03
C ASP A 683 16.36 -15.94 5.25
N ASP A 684 17.44 -15.18 5.40
CA ASP A 684 17.66 -13.91 4.70
C ASP A 684 18.23 -14.12 3.29
N ARG A 685 18.72 -15.33 2.97
CA ARG A 685 19.38 -15.65 1.70
C ARG A 685 18.73 -16.85 1.03
N LYS A 686 17.67 -16.54 0.28
CA LYS A 686 16.80 -17.48 -0.45
C LYS A 686 17.08 -17.44 -1.96
N GLU A 687 18.33 -17.64 -2.33
CA GLU A 687 18.78 -17.71 -3.72
C GLU A 687 19.35 -19.10 -4.01
N ILE A 688 19.17 -19.56 -5.24
CA ILE A 688 19.81 -20.77 -5.76
C ILE A 688 20.63 -20.38 -6.99
N GLU A 689 21.88 -20.83 -7.02
CA GLU A 689 22.72 -20.74 -8.20
C GLU A 689 22.80 -22.13 -8.85
N ILE A 690 22.37 -22.22 -10.11
CA ILE A 690 22.43 -23.47 -10.89
C ILE A 690 23.52 -23.31 -11.93
N SER A 691 24.45 -24.25 -11.92
CA SER A 691 25.57 -24.29 -12.87
C SER A 691 25.52 -25.53 -13.75
N TYR A 692 25.71 -25.33 -15.04
CA TYR A 692 25.84 -26.37 -16.08
C TYR A 692 26.79 -25.87 -17.18
N ASN A 693 27.70 -26.74 -17.66
CA ASN A 693 28.70 -26.42 -18.68
C ASN A 693 29.47 -25.10 -18.46
N GLY A 694 29.81 -24.80 -17.20
CA GLY A 694 30.55 -23.59 -16.81
C GLY A 694 29.73 -22.29 -16.85
N GLN A 695 28.43 -22.36 -17.16
CA GLN A 695 27.49 -21.25 -17.03
C GLN A 695 26.81 -21.32 -15.67
N ASN A 696 26.75 -20.19 -14.96
CA ASN A 696 26.08 -20.09 -13.67
C ASN A 696 24.89 -19.13 -13.79
N GLN A 697 23.73 -19.56 -13.31
CA GLN A 697 22.54 -18.72 -13.27
C GLN A 697 21.98 -18.64 -11.86
N ARG A 698 21.71 -17.41 -11.41
CA ARG A 698 21.08 -17.17 -10.11
C ARG A 698 19.59 -16.96 -10.27
N TYR A 699 18.84 -17.68 -9.44
CA TYR A 699 17.40 -17.60 -9.36
C TYR A 699 16.97 -17.16 -7.96
N THR A 700 16.04 -16.22 -7.92
CA THR A 700 15.29 -15.90 -6.71
C THR A 700 14.14 -16.89 -6.55
N ILE A 701 13.81 -17.23 -5.31
CA ILE A 701 12.56 -17.92 -4.97
C ILE A 701 11.61 -17.04 -4.15
N ASP A 702 11.92 -15.75 -4.02
CA ASP A 702 11.05 -14.78 -3.34
C ASP A 702 9.72 -14.66 -4.09
N ASN A 703 8.66 -15.23 -3.51
CA ASN A 703 7.33 -15.33 -4.10
C ASN A 703 7.32 -15.95 -5.51
N ALA A 704 8.35 -16.73 -5.89
CA ALA A 704 8.44 -17.46 -7.16
C ALA A 704 8.43 -18.99 -6.93
N PHE A 705 8.01 -19.77 -7.94
CA PHE A 705 8.07 -21.23 -7.84
C PHE A 705 9.52 -21.71 -7.88
N PRO A 706 9.86 -22.83 -7.24
CA PRO A 706 11.20 -23.41 -7.33
C PRO A 706 11.36 -24.23 -8.63
N PHE A 707 10.99 -23.64 -9.77
CA PHE A 707 10.99 -24.26 -11.10
C PHE A 707 11.95 -23.51 -12.04
N PHE A 708 13.15 -24.03 -12.23
CA PHE A 708 14.25 -23.28 -12.82
C PHE A 708 14.57 -23.79 -14.23
N SER A 709 14.88 -22.85 -15.12
CA SER A 709 15.45 -23.15 -16.44
C SER A 709 16.93 -23.48 -16.31
N ILE A 710 17.44 -24.48 -17.01
CA ILE A 710 18.88 -24.81 -16.99
C ILE A 710 19.55 -24.38 -18.29
N GLY A 711 18.95 -24.75 -19.43
CA GLY A 711 19.48 -24.48 -20.76
C GLY A 711 18.78 -25.33 -21.81
N HIS A 712 19.14 -25.13 -23.07
CA HIS A 712 18.64 -25.92 -24.19
C HIS A 712 19.73 -26.80 -24.80
N PHE A 713 19.33 -27.90 -25.40
CA PHE A 713 20.22 -28.97 -25.88
C PHE A 713 19.84 -29.31 -27.32
N ASP A 714 20.76 -29.08 -28.26
CA ASP A 714 20.56 -29.46 -29.66
C ASP A 714 20.78 -30.97 -29.85
N THR A 715 21.79 -31.54 -29.18
CA THR A 715 22.10 -32.97 -29.19
C THR A 715 21.82 -33.61 -27.84
N GLY A 716 21.51 -34.91 -27.85
CA GLY A 716 21.28 -35.65 -26.60
C GLY A 716 22.59 -35.93 -25.89
N GLU A 717 22.66 -35.61 -24.60
CA GLU A 717 23.87 -35.78 -23.80
C GLU A 717 23.56 -35.96 -22.30
N THR A 718 24.56 -36.42 -21.55
CA THR A 718 24.48 -36.46 -20.09
C THR A 718 24.89 -35.09 -19.54
N ALA A 719 23.97 -34.40 -18.88
CA ALA A 719 24.20 -33.11 -18.26
C ALA A 719 24.52 -33.28 -16.78
N THR A 720 25.62 -32.69 -16.35
CA THR A 720 25.99 -32.55 -14.93
C THR A 720 25.53 -31.19 -14.42
N ILE A 721 24.61 -31.21 -13.47
CA ILE A 721 23.94 -30.02 -12.95
C ILE A 721 24.32 -29.86 -11.49
N ARG A 722 24.95 -28.74 -11.16
CA ARG A 722 25.29 -28.40 -9.78
C ARG A 722 24.36 -27.30 -9.30
N MET A 723 23.67 -27.56 -8.20
CA MET A 723 22.88 -26.59 -7.46
C MET A 723 23.68 -26.13 -6.25
N SER A 724 23.88 -24.83 -6.16
CA SER A 724 24.64 -24.15 -5.11
C SER A 724 23.73 -23.19 -4.37
N PHE A 725 23.93 -23.07 -3.06
CA PHE A 725 23.10 -22.25 -2.19
C PHE A 725 23.99 -21.22 -1.46
N PRO A 726 24.29 -20.07 -2.09
CA PRO A 726 25.19 -19.07 -1.51
C PRO A 726 24.80 -18.69 -0.08
N GLU A 727 25.81 -18.55 0.79
CA GLU A 727 25.64 -18.14 2.21
C GLU A 727 24.76 -19.05 3.08
N ASN A 728 24.53 -20.28 2.62
CA ASN A 728 23.85 -21.32 3.38
C ASN A 728 24.80 -22.49 3.63
N SER A 729 24.90 -22.95 4.88
CA SER A 729 25.75 -24.10 5.24
C SER A 729 25.05 -25.44 4.97
N THR A 730 23.72 -25.44 5.07
CA THR A 730 22.86 -26.58 4.73
C THR A 730 21.58 -26.09 4.06
N VAL A 731 21.03 -26.89 3.15
CA VAL A 731 19.70 -26.69 2.56
C VAL A 731 19.03 -28.04 2.38
N SER A 732 17.78 -28.18 2.81
CA SER A 732 16.99 -29.41 2.63
C SER A 732 15.82 -29.19 1.68
N PHE A 733 15.48 -30.22 0.91
CA PHE A 733 14.41 -30.18 -0.11
C PHE A 733 13.97 -31.60 -0.46
N ASP A 734 12.80 -31.75 -1.07
CA ASP A 734 12.38 -33.06 -1.59
C ASP A 734 13.14 -33.42 -2.86
N THR A 735 13.19 -34.71 -3.21
CA THR A 735 13.84 -35.18 -4.44
C THR A 735 13.47 -34.31 -5.66
N PRO A 736 14.44 -33.67 -6.32
CA PRO A 736 14.16 -32.77 -7.43
C PRO A 736 13.64 -33.53 -8.65
N GLU A 737 12.85 -32.85 -9.46
CA GLU A 737 12.27 -33.42 -10.68
C GLU A 737 12.80 -32.68 -11.90
N PHE A 738 13.45 -33.42 -12.81
CA PHE A 738 13.96 -32.87 -14.06
C PHE A 738 12.95 -33.10 -15.19
N PHE A 739 12.72 -32.07 -15.99
CA PHE A 739 11.80 -32.11 -17.13
C PHE A 739 12.50 -31.59 -18.38
N ALA A 740 12.41 -32.35 -19.47
CA ALA A 740 12.75 -31.89 -20.82
C ALA A 740 11.47 -31.42 -21.52
N LEU A 741 11.46 -30.17 -21.97
CA LEU A 741 10.47 -29.65 -22.91
C LEU A 741 10.94 -29.89 -24.34
N ASP A 742 10.14 -30.61 -25.13
CA ASP A 742 10.40 -30.90 -26.55
C ASP A 742 10.28 -29.62 -27.39
N LEU A 743 11.39 -29.18 -27.99
CA LEU A 743 11.47 -27.92 -28.73
C LEU A 743 10.74 -27.96 -30.07
N ASP A 744 10.63 -29.13 -30.69
CA ASP A 744 9.91 -29.29 -31.96
C ASP A 744 8.41 -29.17 -31.73
N GLN A 745 7.88 -29.88 -30.73
CA GLN A 745 6.47 -29.79 -30.32
C GLN A 745 6.12 -28.36 -29.87
N TYR A 746 7.00 -27.73 -29.09
CA TYR A 746 6.85 -26.33 -28.67
C TYR A 746 6.78 -25.37 -29.86
N THR A 747 7.75 -25.45 -30.76
CA THR A 747 7.84 -24.56 -31.94
C THR A 747 6.63 -24.76 -32.84
N GLN A 748 6.22 -26.00 -33.07
CA GLN A 748 5.02 -26.32 -33.84
C GLN A 748 3.78 -25.70 -33.20
N ALA A 749 3.57 -25.86 -31.89
CA ALA A 749 2.41 -25.33 -31.20
C ALA A 749 2.31 -23.80 -31.28
N ILE A 750 3.42 -23.09 -31.06
CA ILE A 750 3.44 -21.62 -31.16
C ILE A 750 3.20 -21.17 -32.61
N THR A 751 3.84 -21.84 -33.58
CA THR A 751 3.65 -21.53 -35.00
C THR A 751 2.19 -21.72 -35.41
N THR A 752 1.53 -22.80 -34.97
CA THR A 752 0.09 -23.05 -35.22
C THR A 752 -0.78 -21.91 -34.70
N ILE A 753 -0.49 -21.37 -33.51
CA ILE A 753 -1.23 -20.22 -32.97
C ILE A 753 -0.95 -18.94 -33.76
N HIS A 754 0.29 -18.77 -34.23
CA HIS A 754 0.72 -17.58 -34.98
C HIS A 754 0.25 -17.57 -36.45
N GLN A 755 -0.16 -18.69 -37.03
CA GLN A 755 -0.57 -18.80 -38.44
C GLN A 755 -1.64 -17.78 -38.85
N GLN A 756 -2.57 -17.45 -37.94
CA GLN A 756 -3.59 -16.44 -38.18
C GLN A 756 -3.28 -15.17 -37.37
N GLU A 757 -2.41 -14.34 -37.92
CA GLU A 757 -1.93 -13.12 -37.27
C GLU A 757 -3.07 -12.19 -36.85
N VAL A 758 -2.90 -11.59 -35.66
CA VAL A 758 -3.78 -10.56 -35.13
C VAL A 758 -2.96 -9.29 -34.96
N ALA A 759 -3.29 -8.26 -35.74
CA ALA A 759 -2.65 -6.95 -35.63
C ALA A 759 -3.23 -6.18 -34.44
N ILE A 760 -2.37 -5.78 -33.51
CA ILE A 760 -2.76 -5.12 -32.26
C ILE A 760 -2.30 -3.67 -32.25
N HIS A 761 -3.19 -2.79 -31.84
CA HIS A 761 -2.87 -1.40 -31.54
C HIS A 761 -3.46 -1.01 -30.19
N LYS A 762 -2.60 -0.59 -29.27
CA LYS A 762 -2.99 -0.10 -27.95
C LYS A 762 -2.95 1.42 -27.88
N ASN A 763 -3.92 1.98 -27.17
CA ASN A 763 -3.93 3.40 -26.85
C ASN A 763 -4.63 3.60 -25.50
N LYS A 764 -3.85 3.92 -24.45
CA LYS A 764 -4.35 4.18 -23.09
C LYS A 764 -5.23 3.03 -22.59
N ASN A 765 -6.53 3.26 -22.40
CA ASN A 765 -7.51 2.27 -21.97
C ASN A 765 -8.20 1.50 -23.12
N LYS A 766 -7.63 1.53 -24.33
CA LYS A 766 -8.20 0.86 -25.52
C LYS A 766 -7.23 -0.11 -26.16
N VAL A 767 -7.76 -1.24 -26.63
CA VAL A 767 -7.05 -2.25 -27.42
C VAL A 767 -7.85 -2.51 -28.69
N VAL A 768 -7.22 -2.36 -29.85
CA VAL A 768 -7.80 -2.68 -31.15
C VAL A 768 -7.07 -3.93 -31.66
N ALA A 769 -7.84 -4.97 -32.00
CA ALA A 769 -7.34 -6.21 -32.57
C ALA A 769 -8.02 -6.44 -33.92
N ALA A 770 -7.25 -6.31 -34.99
CA ALA A 770 -7.67 -6.67 -36.34
C ALA A 770 -7.26 -8.11 -36.63
N TYR A 771 -8.20 -8.93 -37.07
CA TYR A 771 -8.00 -10.37 -37.25
C TYR A 771 -8.56 -10.83 -38.60
N ASN A 772 -8.05 -11.95 -39.09
CA ASN A 772 -8.63 -12.69 -40.21
C ASN A 772 -8.85 -14.15 -39.83
N ALA A 773 -10.11 -14.54 -39.63
CA ALA A 773 -10.47 -15.86 -39.16
C ALA A 773 -10.88 -16.81 -40.30
N ASP A 774 -10.25 -17.97 -40.43
CA ASP A 774 -10.61 -18.97 -41.46
C ASP A 774 -11.89 -19.74 -41.14
N ARG A 775 -12.37 -19.64 -39.90
CA ARG A 775 -13.54 -20.33 -39.35
C ARG A 775 -14.08 -19.58 -38.13
N ASP A 776 -15.27 -19.99 -37.67
CA ASP A 776 -15.84 -19.49 -36.42
C ASP A 776 -14.97 -19.93 -35.23
N THR A 777 -14.51 -18.95 -34.45
CA THR A 777 -13.54 -19.19 -33.39
C THR A 777 -13.62 -18.15 -32.27
N THR A 778 -12.69 -18.21 -31.31
CA THR A 778 -12.52 -17.22 -30.26
C THR A 778 -11.25 -16.42 -30.49
N LEU A 779 -11.38 -15.10 -30.47
CA LEU A 779 -10.26 -14.18 -30.29
C LEU A 779 -9.97 -14.08 -28.79
N ILE A 780 -8.85 -14.67 -28.36
CA ILE A 780 -8.40 -14.71 -26.96
C ILE A 780 -7.48 -13.52 -26.71
N PHE A 781 -7.65 -12.87 -25.56
CA PHE A 781 -6.74 -11.83 -25.08
C PHE A 781 -6.09 -12.31 -23.78
N THR A 782 -4.77 -12.20 -23.70
CA THR A 782 -3.99 -12.44 -22.48
C THR A 782 -4.06 -11.25 -21.52
N LEU A 783 -5.22 -10.60 -21.40
CA LEU A 783 -5.46 -9.57 -20.38
C LEU A 783 -6.52 -10.05 -19.39
N PRO A 784 -6.52 -9.54 -18.16
CA PRO A 784 -7.49 -9.93 -17.15
C PRO A 784 -8.92 -9.60 -17.56
N TYR A 785 -9.83 -10.56 -17.36
CA TYR A 785 -11.25 -10.31 -17.44
C TYR A 785 -11.67 -9.36 -16.31
N ASP A 786 -12.32 -8.27 -16.69
CA ASP A 786 -12.86 -7.27 -15.78
C ASP A 786 -14.19 -6.76 -16.33
N LYS A 787 -15.15 -6.45 -15.45
CA LYS A 787 -16.47 -5.93 -15.84
C LYS A 787 -16.42 -4.51 -16.39
N GLY A 788 -15.31 -3.80 -16.20
CA GLY A 788 -15.05 -2.50 -16.82
C GLY A 788 -14.68 -2.59 -18.30
N TRP A 789 -14.37 -3.77 -18.84
CA TRP A 789 -14.14 -3.95 -20.27
C TRP A 789 -15.45 -4.03 -21.06
N SER A 790 -15.48 -3.31 -22.18
CA SER A 790 -16.52 -3.42 -23.21
C SER A 790 -15.90 -3.72 -24.57
N ALA A 791 -16.58 -4.51 -25.40
CA ALA A 791 -16.10 -4.91 -26.73
C ALA A 791 -17.07 -4.50 -27.84
N LYS A 792 -16.52 -4.09 -28.99
CA LYS A 792 -17.25 -3.87 -30.23
C LYS A 792 -16.55 -4.58 -31.39
N GLN A 793 -17.29 -5.33 -32.19
CA GLN A 793 -16.82 -5.92 -33.45
C GLN A 793 -17.37 -5.06 -34.61
N ASN A 794 -16.48 -4.48 -35.42
CA ASN A 794 -16.84 -3.60 -36.54
C ASN A 794 -17.85 -2.50 -36.12
N GLY A 795 -17.65 -1.92 -34.93
CA GLY A 795 -18.51 -0.88 -34.34
C GLY A 795 -19.76 -1.37 -33.60
N LYS A 796 -20.17 -2.65 -33.75
CA LYS A 796 -21.33 -3.22 -33.08
C LYS A 796 -20.94 -3.88 -31.75
N PRO A 797 -21.71 -3.70 -30.65
CA PRO A 797 -21.41 -4.35 -29.37
C PRO A 797 -21.33 -5.88 -29.47
N ILE A 798 -20.38 -6.47 -28.78
CA ILE A 798 -20.23 -7.93 -28.67
C ILE A 798 -19.88 -8.33 -27.23
N GLN A 799 -20.30 -9.52 -26.80
CA GLN A 799 -20.08 -9.99 -25.44
C GLN A 799 -18.64 -10.51 -25.24
N ILE A 800 -18.00 -10.03 -24.18
CA ILE A 800 -16.76 -10.60 -23.66
C ILE A 800 -17.11 -11.79 -22.76
N HIS A 801 -16.43 -12.91 -22.96
CA HIS A 801 -16.55 -14.08 -22.09
C HIS A 801 -15.21 -14.39 -21.41
N ARG A 802 -15.29 -15.08 -20.28
CA ARG A 802 -14.12 -15.53 -19.52
C ARG A 802 -13.44 -16.69 -20.25
N ILE A 803 -12.12 -16.63 -20.33
CA ILE A 803 -11.23 -17.70 -20.76
C ILE A 803 -10.58 -18.25 -19.50
N GLN A 804 -10.78 -19.54 -19.26
CA GLN A 804 -10.59 -20.16 -17.95
C GLN A 804 -11.44 -19.42 -16.90
N LYS A 805 -10.79 -18.77 -15.94
CA LYS A 805 -11.46 -17.91 -14.95
C LYS A 805 -11.03 -16.44 -15.10
N GLY A 806 -9.76 -16.22 -15.42
CA GLY A 806 -9.12 -14.92 -15.30
C GLY A 806 -8.84 -14.14 -16.59
N LEU A 807 -8.87 -14.77 -17.77
CA LEU A 807 -8.59 -14.10 -19.05
C LEU A 807 -9.88 -13.79 -19.81
N MET A 808 -9.78 -13.06 -20.92
CA MET A 808 -10.96 -12.64 -21.70
C MET A 808 -10.90 -13.07 -23.16
N GLY A 809 -12.07 -13.29 -23.75
CA GLY A 809 -12.20 -13.66 -25.16
C GLY A 809 -13.50 -13.16 -25.77
N VAL A 810 -13.53 -13.10 -27.11
CA VAL A 810 -14.69 -12.70 -27.91
C VAL A 810 -14.89 -13.73 -29.03
N ARG A 811 -16.13 -14.18 -29.23
CA ARG A 811 -16.44 -15.13 -30.32
C ARG A 811 -16.51 -14.35 -31.62
N VAL A 812 -15.82 -14.81 -32.63
CA VAL A 812 -15.76 -14.16 -33.93
C VAL A 812 -16.09 -15.16 -35.02
N SER A 813 -16.87 -14.73 -36.00
CA SER A 813 -17.19 -15.54 -37.18
C SER A 813 -16.02 -15.54 -38.17
N LYS A 814 -16.04 -16.52 -39.08
CA LYS A 814 -15.16 -16.57 -40.25
C LYS A 814 -15.14 -15.22 -41.00
N GLY A 815 -13.96 -14.81 -41.44
CA GLY A 815 -13.69 -13.60 -42.20
C GLY A 815 -12.83 -12.59 -41.44
N SER A 816 -12.61 -11.43 -42.06
CA SER A 816 -11.85 -10.35 -41.46
C SER A 816 -12.73 -9.46 -40.59
N GLY A 817 -12.18 -8.96 -39.50
CA GLY A 817 -12.88 -8.05 -38.62
C GLY A 817 -11.96 -7.29 -37.68
N THR A 818 -12.54 -6.33 -36.97
CA THR A 818 -11.83 -5.55 -35.96
C THR A 818 -12.62 -5.56 -34.66
N VAL A 819 -11.99 -6.08 -33.60
CA VAL A 819 -12.51 -5.99 -32.23
C VAL A 819 -11.83 -4.83 -31.52
N THR A 820 -12.63 -3.89 -31.02
CA THR A 820 -12.16 -2.79 -30.16
C THR A 820 -12.62 -3.03 -28.74
N LEU A 821 -11.66 -3.15 -27.82
CA LEU A 821 -11.89 -3.16 -26.38
C LEU A 821 -11.68 -1.77 -25.80
N THR A 822 -12.56 -1.34 -24.90
CA THR A 822 -12.43 -0.10 -24.14
C THR A 822 -12.71 -0.37 -22.67
N PHE A 823 -11.79 0.04 -21.80
CA PHE A 823 -11.92 -0.09 -20.35
C PHE A 823 -12.41 1.21 -19.72
N VAL A 824 -13.52 1.14 -19.00
CA VAL A 824 -13.98 2.19 -18.08
C VAL A 824 -14.34 1.50 -16.78
N PRO A 825 -13.83 1.94 -15.61
CA PRO A 825 -14.11 1.26 -14.34
C PRO A 825 -15.62 1.06 -14.16
N GLN A 826 -16.03 -0.16 -13.77
CA GLN A 826 -17.44 -0.47 -13.58
C GLN A 826 -18.05 0.52 -12.58
N GLY A 827 -19.19 1.15 -12.90
CA GLY A 827 -19.83 2.13 -12.02
C GLY A 827 -19.31 3.56 -12.16
N PHE A 828 -18.30 3.84 -12.98
CA PHE A 828 -17.72 5.18 -13.07
C PHE A 828 -18.71 6.22 -13.57
N ILE A 829 -19.53 5.88 -14.57
CA ILE A 829 -20.51 6.81 -15.16
C ILE A 829 -21.60 7.12 -14.13
N GLU A 830 -22.10 6.10 -13.42
CA GLU A 830 -23.09 6.23 -12.35
C GLU A 830 -22.54 7.07 -11.19
N GLY A 831 -21.29 6.83 -10.79
CA GLY A 831 -20.59 7.63 -9.80
C GLY A 831 -20.41 9.09 -10.22
N LEU A 832 -20.09 9.33 -11.49
CA LEU A 832 -19.96 10.69 -12.05
C LEU A 832 -21.29 11.44 -12.06
N ILE A 833 -22.38 10.77 -12.43
CA ILE A 833 -23.73 11.34 -12.35
C ILE A 833 -24.06 11.68 -10.89
N ALA A 834 -23.81 10.75 -9.96
CA ALA A 834 -24.03 10.97 -8.54
C ALA A 834 -23.22 12.14 -7.97
N PHE A 835 -21.98 12.35 -8.43
CA PHE A 835 -21.16 13.49 -8.06
C PHE A 835 -21.83 14.83 -8.40
N PHE A 836 -22.25 15.03 -9.65
CA PHE A 836 -22.92 16.27 -10.05
C PHE A 836 -24.28 16.46 -9.38
N VAL A 837 -25.06 15.38 -9.25
CA VAL A 837 -26.36 15.42 -8.54
C VAL A 837 -26.16 15.79 -7.07
N GLY A 838 -25.16 15.19 -6.40
CA GLY A 838 -24.84 15.48 -5.00
C GLY A 838 -24.48 16.95 -4.77
N ILE A 839 -23.66 17.54 -5.65
CA ILE A 839 -23.29 18.96 -5.62
C ILE A 839 -24.52 19.86 -5.80
N ILE A 840 -25.34 19.58 -6.82
CA ILE A 840 -26.55 20.37 -7.10
C ILE A 840 -27.51 20.31 -5.91
N LEU A 841 -27.77 19.11 -5.39
CA LEU A 841 -28.65 18.93 -4.23
C LEU A 841 -28.11 19.64 -2.97
N PHE A 842 -26.78 19.63 -2.76
CA PHE A 842 -26.16 20.37 -1.67
C PHE A 842 -26.38 21.88 -1.78
N PHE A 843 -26.08 22.49 -2.93
CA PHE A 843 -26.26 23.93 -3.09
C PHE A 843 -27.73 24.37 -3.06
N LEU A 844 -28.65 23.55 -3.58
CA LEU A 844 -30.09 23.79 -3.43
C LEU A 844 -30.53 23.73 -1.96
N TYR A 845 -29.99 22.77 -1.21
CA TYR A 845 -30.25 22.62 0.21
C TYR A 845 -29.69 23.81 1.00
N GLU A 846 -28.43 24.18 0.78
CA GLU A 846 -27.78 25.33 1.41
C GLU A 846 -28.53 26.64 1.13
N TRP A 847 -28.92 26.89 -0.13
CA TRP A 847 -29.70 28.07 -0.49
C TRP A 847 -31.02 28.18 0.28
N ARG A 848 -31.74 27.05 0.45
CA ARG A 848 -32.94 27.01 1.30
C ARG A 848 -32.64 27.30 2.77
N GLN A 849 -31.52 26.79 3.30
CA GLN A 849 -31.11 27.08 4.68
C GLN A 849 -30.75 28.55 4.87
N ILE A 850 -30.02 29.16 3.93
CA ILE A 850 -29.67 30.59 3.97
C ILE A 850 -30.94 31.45 3.97
N LYS A 851 -31.92 31.14 3.12
CA LYS A 851 -33.22 31.84 3.13
C LYS A 851 -33.92 31.73 4.48
N ARG A 852 -33.95 30.54 5.07
CA ARG A 852 -34.53 30.29 6.41
C ARG A 852 -33.75 30.93 7.57
N ARG A 853 -32.48 31.31 7.37
CA ARG A 853 -31.68 32.07 8.36
C ARG A 853 -31.92 33.58 8.27
N LYS A 854 -32.32 34.07 7.09
CA LYS A 854 -32.56 35.50 6.81
C LYS A 854 -34.02 35.89 7.06
N SER A 855 -34.96 34.97 6.86
CA SER A 855 -36.32 35.02 7.42
C SER A 855 -36.28 34.65 8.89
#